data_AF-A0A7S6SDI3-F1
#
_entry.id   AF-A0A7S6SDI3-F1
#
_cell.length_a   1.000
_cell.length_b   1.000
_cell.length_c   1.000
_cell.angle_alpha   90.00
_cell.angle_beta   90.00
_cell.angle_gamma   90.00
#
_symmetry.space_group_name_H-M   'P 1'
#
loop_
_entity.id
_entity.type
_entity.pdbx_description
1 polymer ?
#
loop_
_entity_poly.entity_id
_entity_poly.type
_entity_poly.pdbx_seq_one_letter_code
_entity_poly.pdbx_strand_id
1 'polypeptide(L)'
;MKQLFFLFSFLLLAAGTLQAQNYQVSGAGTAGVNGVYVNDGTLNGKPHYTLSGSPSYYMYFHSDTERWVISDVDNGMFHQSLYFNFGTDATPPAANWYTNQGSNPAPSVAIAAPKLTYSGAGFSESMSNDGSIENTLTITHNNFDGATFTGSNGDNFVSGGKATVTNLPSGLTAVITRTSATTLSVSLSGNASAHGNANDVSNLTIAFQNSAFSGGDASAVVNAAKSDLTINFSELVEVGTGQTYTTIASAIAAASDGDILNLAAQTFTENALTLLNKSLRFKGQGAANTIIQGAASYNTASDRIMTVSFDSYAASNTLQFEGLTLRYGKKAQPYEVSGSTGGAVKVTNANVIIRDCELYGNIASVQPPHGWYGEGGGALALFSSNLTAENTTFADNVFSSAWRPGDWMGGGAILFMQDNSDSYTMTLTNCTFSGNTSSVYGGAIFMRPSNVVATTITNCTFANNAGGNGGAFSSDNSSGNPQPVTFRNTIFHGNTASNQGPQMWAGSSTAYTFENCMNQNSGFYNISGNFTNCLTGQDPLLSALADNGGPTRTMALQTGSPAIDAGTSTGAPAQDQRGYYRSGAADIGSYEFGGTVSLFDVAVYLTRNNNEVSENILYPKVGFGSPITSPFSWTPASPDWTYNAPKCTIYVVPTGSEGMVASSFVVNFDATKATLSAAAGDNNLFDSGIFYTQVTGTGRLKVNASNISSAINMTPGSGKYLARLIFTMLKPGHLEVSLDSLDFRQYDIAANEQVSLVTEDHGAEVKFYLGDFASASVETTGDGLININDLSLFASAYWSNHAQVSTLYKSKFDVGPTNASGNYFALPTADGNINFEDLIIFSVGYGKSAGNELPKVKVNPIDVTLGEEIVGNTVRVPVYLSGSVEDVRGLSFSFRTGMTLKGVEKAGELNNENGFVIFRQEGDLAQIDAAVIGGDKKAISAEGIVAYLVFENKSSLELEAVIARNSFNQDIPVLMKGNSALSITPDAYALSQNYPNPFNPSTAISFALPQASEVTLKIYNTLGQEVAVLINGETMEAGVHTKAFDAGNLTSGVYIYKLTAGSFSSVKKMNLLK
;
A
#
# COMPACT_ATOMS: atom_id res chain seq x y z
N MET A 1 -37.12 -17.65 -77.04
CA MET A 1 -37.47 -16.21 -76.98
C MET A 1 -36.95 -15.62 -75.67
N LYS A 2 -35.72 -15.08 -75.71
CA LYS A 2 -35.30 -13.98 -74.82
C LYS A 2 -35.63 -12.67 -75.56
N GLN A 3 -35.71 -11.54 -74.85
CA GLN A 3 -36.24 -10.22 -75.32
C GLN A 3 -37.77 -10.12 -75.43
N LEU A 4 -38.47 -9.88 -74.31
CA LEU A 4 -39.67 -9.01 -74.30
C LEU A 4 -40.06 -8.48 -72.90
N PHE A 5 -39.09 -8.28 -71.99
CA PHE A 5 -39.34 -7.81 -70.62
C PHE A 5 -38.37 -6.68 -70.19
N PHE A 6 -37.90 -5.88 -71.15
CA PHE A 6 -36.84 -4.91 -70.95
C PHE A 6 -37.09 -3.58 -71.69
N LEU A 7 -38.34 -3.09 -71.70
CA LEU A 7 -38.70 -1.85 -72.41
C LEU A 7 -39.97 -1.12 -71.90
N PHE A 8 -40.35 -1.29 -70.63
CA PHE A 8 -41.50 -0.59 -70.03
C PHE A 8 -41.25 0.04 -68.65
N SER A 9 -39.99 0.43 -68.38
CA SER A 9 -39.60 1.09 -67.11
C SER A 9 -38.58 2.22 -67.29
N PHE A 10 -38.37 2.72 -68.51
CA PHE A 10 -37.36 3.74 -68.81
C PHE A 10 -37.90 5.03 -69.44
N LEU A 11 -39.22 5.21 -69.48
CA LEU A 11 -39.86 6.43 -69.98
C LEU A 11 -40.86 7.03 -68.97
N LEU A 12 -40.42 7.15 -67.71
CA LEU A 12 -41.05 8.03 -66.72
C LEU A 12 -40.00 8.78 -65.86
N LEU A 13 -38.87 9.15 -66.47
CA LEU A 13 -37.99 10.22 -65.96
C LEU A 13 -38.31 11.52 -66.69
N ALA A 14 -39.45 12.10 -66.38
CA ALA A 14 -39.81 13.48 -66.73
C ALA A 14 -40.64 14.05 -65.58
N ALA A 15 -40.27 15.24 -65.10
CA ALA A 15 -40.84 15.87 -63.91
C ALA A 15 -40.72 15.05 -62.61
N GLY A 16 -39.48 14.76 -62.20
CA GLY A 16 -39.19 14.70 -60.78
C GLY A 16 -39.42 16.09 -60.19
N THR A 17 -40.51 16.28 -59.45
CA THR A 17 -40.71 17.47 -58.63
C THR A 17 -39.60 17.51 -57.59
N LEU A 18 -38.64 18.42 -57.76
CA LEU A 18 -37.71 18.81 -56.70
C LEU A 18 -38.54 19.26 -55.51
N GLN A 19 -38.63 18.41 -54.49
CA GLN A 19 -39.22 18.75 -53.21
C GLN A 19 -38.38 19.90 -52.65
N ALA A 20 -39.00 21.08 -52.51
CA ALA A 20 -38.27 22.29 -52.23
C ALA A 20 -37.62 22.21 -50.84
N GLN A 21 -36.32 22.48 -50.80
CA GLN A 21 -35.52 22.39 -49.57
C GLN A 21 -35.86 23.55 -48.62
N ASN A 22 -35.99 23.26 -47.33
CA ASN A 22 -36.10 24.28 -46.30
C ASN A 22 -34.71 24.90 -46.03
N TYR A 23 -34.65 26.12 -45.50
CA TYR A 23 -33.39 26.86 -45.28
C TYR A 23 -33.31 27.43 -43.87
N GLN A 24 -32.16 27.29 -43.22
CA GLN A 24 -31.85 27.94 -41.94
C GLN A 24 -31.17 29.28 -42.21
N VAL A 25 -31.79 30.37 -41.74
CA VAL A 25 -31.19 31.71 -41.72
C VAL A 25 -30.58 31.96 -40.33
N SER A 26 -29.34 32.45 -40.29
CA SER A 26 -28.56 32.62 -39.06
C SER A 26 -27.73 33.91 -39.09
N GLY A 27 -27.44 34.47 -37.92
CA GLY A 27 -26.53 35.62 -37.80
C GLY A 27 -27.06 36.96 -38.34
N ALA A 28 -28.37 37.09 -38.58
CA ALA A 28 -28.99 38.37 -38.91
C ALA A 28 -29.08 39.27 -37.66
N GLY A 29 -28.65 40.53 -37.76
CA GLY A 29 -28.80 41.51 -36.68
C GLY A 29 -30.26 41.84 -36.35
N THR A 30 -31.18 41.71 -37.31
CA THR A 30 -32.63 41.70 -37.06
C THR A 30 -33.01 40.34 -36.49
N ALA A 31 -33.12 40.25 -35.17
CA ALA A 31 -33.32 38.98 -34.45
C ALA A 31 -34.45 38.11 -35.02
N GLY A 32 -35.60 38.73 -35.37
CA GLY A 32 -36.79 38.04 -35.89
C GLY A 32 -36.63 37.35 -37.26
N VAL A 33 -35.55 37.62 -37.98
CA VAL A 33 -35.21 36.95 -39.26
C VAL A 33 -34.48 35.61 -39.04
N ASN A 34 -33.96 35.31 -37.86
CA ASN A 34 -33.21 34.07 -37.64
C ASN A 34 -34.15 32.89 -37.39
N GLY A 35 -33.99 31.80 -38.16
CA GLY A 35 -34.76 30.57 -38.00
C GLY A 35 -34.90 29.75 -39.28
N VAL A 36 -35.79 28.74 -39.25
CA VAL A 36 -36.03 27.84 -40.38
C VAL A 36 -37.11 28.39 -41.29
N TYR A 37 -36.72 28.79 -42.50
CA TYR A 37 -37.61 29.14 -43.60
C TYR A 37 -38.06 27.86 -44.31
N VAL A 38 -39.36 27.58 -44.25
CA VAL A 38 -40.00 26.39 -44.83
C VAL A 38 -40.58 26.76 -46.19
N ASN A 39 -40.42 25.91 -47.19
CA ASN A 39 -41.05 26.16 -48.49
C ASN A 39 -42.57 26.01 -48.38
N ASP A 40 -43.28 27.06 -48.75
CA ASP A 40 -44.73 27.17 -48.75
C ASP A 40 -45.32 27.32 -50.16
N GLY A 41 -44.47 27.45 -51.19
CA GLY A 41 -44.86 27.47 -52.58
C GLY A 41 -43.86 28.12 -53.51
N THR A 42 -44.38 28.83 -54.51
CA THR A 42 -43.59 29.62 -55.46
C THR A 42 -44.17 31.03 -55.62
N LEU A 43 -43.29 32.02 -55.66
CA LEU A 43 -43.59 33.40 -56.01
C LEU A 43 -42.89 33.72 -57.33
N ASN A 44 -43.63 34.23 -58.32
CA ASN A 44 -43.14 34.52 -59.67
C ASN A 44 -42.35 33.36 -60.34
N GLY A 45 -42.74 32.11 -60.08
CA GLY A 45 -42.13 30.91 -60.66
C GLY A 45 -40.79 30.49 -60.03
N LYS A 46 -40.36 31.15 -58.95
CA LYS A 46 -39.21 30.78 -58.12
C LYS A 46 -39.69 30.34 -56.73
N PRO A 47 -38.91 29.58 -55.94
CA PRO A 47 -39.31 29.15 -54.60
C PRO A 47 -39.59 30.34 -53.67
N HIS A 48 -40.66 30.22 -52.89
CA HIS A 48 -41.01 31.11 -51.77
C HIS A 48 -40.83 30.34 -50.46
N TYR A 49 -40.48 31.03 -49.38
CA TYR A 49 -40.31 30.42 -48.06
C TYR A 49 -40.83 31.34 -46.96
N THR A 50 -41.57 30.77 -46.00
CA THR A 50 -42.03 31.45 -44.78
C THR A 50 -41.26 30.94 -43.56
N LEU A 51 -40.93 31.83 -42.63
CA LEU A 51 -40.29 31.48 -41.36
C LEU A 51 -41.22 30.62 -40.49
N SER A 52 -40.76 29.41 -40.16
CA SER A 52 -41.48 28.46 -39.31
C SER A 52 -41.74 29.06 -37.92
N GLY A 53 -43.00 29.03 -37.48
CA GLY A 53 -43.44 29.61 -36.21
C GLY A 53 -43.67 31.13 -36.23
N SER A 54 -43.36 31.83 -37.32
CA SER A 54 -43.61 33.28 -37.46
C SER A 54 -44.00 33.63 -38.90
N PRO A 55 -45.30 33.70 -39.23
CA PRO A 55 -45.80 33.99 -40.59
C PRO A 55 -45.67 35.49 -40.95
N SER A 56 -44.63 36.15 -40.45
CA SER A 56 -44.35 37.57 -40.67
C SER A 56 -42.96 37.79 -41.28
N TYR A 57 -42.25 36.73 -41.64
CA TYR A 57 -40.97 36.83 -42.33
C TYR A 57 -40.86 35.83 -43.47
N TYR A 58 -40.35 36.31 -44.60
CA TYR A 58 -40.36 35.64 -45.88
C TYR A 58 -39.00 35.71 -46.55
N MET A 59 -38.64 34.67 -47.29
CA MET A 59 -37.46 34.64 -48.15
C MET A 59 -37.89 34.22 -49.55
N TYR A 60 -37.54 35.00 -50.57
CA TYR A 60 -37.97 34.76 -51.94
C TYR A 60 -37.06 35.42 -52.98
N PHE A 61 -37.23 35.02 -54.24
CA PHE A 61 -36.54 35.66 -55.37
C PHE A 61 -37.40 36.78 -55.95
N HIS A 62 -36.88 38.00 -55.94
CA HIS A 62 -37.52 39.19 -56.51
C HIS A 62 -37.20 39.28 -58.01
N SER A 63 -38.17 38.90 -58.85
CA SER A 63 -38.05 38.87 -60.32
C SER A 63 -37.47 40.16 -60.91
N ASP A 64 -38.05 41.30 -60.57
CA ASP A 64 -37.81 42.56 -61.28
C ASP A 64 -36.44 43.20 -61.01
N THR A 65 -35.72 42.70 -59.99
CA THR A 65 -34.37 43.17 -59.63
C THR A 65 -33.30 42.10 -59.75
N GLU A 66 -33.71 40.86 -60.08
CA GLU A 66 -32.90 39.63 -60.17
C GLU A 66 -32.11 39.29 -58.88
N ARG A 67 -32.80 39.26 -57.73
CA ARG A 67 -32.15 39.10 -56.40
C ARG A 67 -32.95 38.21 -55.47
N TRP A 68 -32.24 37.55 -54.55
CA TRP A 68 -32.86 36.99 -53.36
C TRP A 68 -33.07 38.08 -52.31
N VAL A 69 -34.20 38.03 -51.61
CA VAL A 69 -34.55 38.96 -50.52
C VAL A 69 -35.07 38.21 -49.30
N ILE A 70 -34.85 38.81 -48.14
CA ILE A 70 -35.54 38.48 -46.89
C ILE A 70 -36.30 39.73 -46.46
N SER A 71 -37.59 39.58 -46.15
CA SER A 71 -38.50 40.68 -45.86
C SER A 71 -39.50 40.29 -44.76
N ASP A 72 -40.07 41.28 -44.09
CA ASP A 72 -41.22 41.17 -43.18
C ASP A 72 -42.59 41.30 -43.89
N VAL A 73 -42.60 41.43 -45.22
CA VAL A 73 -43.83 41.47 -46.04
C VAL A 73 -43.81 40.53 -47.24
N ASP A 74 -44.86 39.73 -47.38
CA ASP A 74 -45.14 38.90 -48.56
C ASP A 74 -45.97 39.70 -49.58
N ASN A 75 -45.29 40.55 -50.34
CA ASN A 75 -45.90 41.34 -51.42
C ASN A 75 -44.96 41.56 -52.63
N GLY A 76 -43.78 40.95 -52.66
CA GLY A 76 -42.83 41.10 -53.77
C GLY A 76 -42.35 42.54 -54.02
N MET A 77 -42.37 43.43 -53.01
CA MET A 77 -42.01 44.85 -53.16
C MET A 77 -40.61 45.16 -52.63
N PHE A 78 -39.70 45.55 -53.53
CA PHE A 78 -38.28 45.83 -53.25
C PHE A 78 -37.99 46.71 -52.02
N HIS A 79 -38.78 47.77 -51.82
CA HIS A 79 -38.50 48.82 -50.83
C HIS A 79 -38.66 48.39 -49.35
N GLN A 80 -39.14 47.17 -49.08
CA GLN A 80 -39.31 46.62 -47.73
C GLN A 80 -38.48 45.33 -47.51
N SER A 81 -37.40 45.17 -48.28
CA SER A 81 -36.39 44.13 -48.01
C SER A 81 -35.56 44.51 -46.77
N LEU A 82 -35.47 43.59 -45.80
CA LEU A 82 -34.57 43.71 -44.65
C LEU A 82 -33.13 43.41 -45.09
N TYR A 83 -32.96 42.34 -45.87
CA TYR A 83 -31.71 41.91 -46.47
C TYR A 83 -31.91 41.47 -47.92
N PHE A 84 -30.88 41.60 -48.75
CA PHE A 84 -30.92 41.18 -50.16
C PHE A 84 -29.58 40.65 -50.67
N ASN A 85 -29.59 39.87 -51.75
CA ASN A 85 -28.41 39.27 -52.35
C ASN A 85 -28.56 39.17 -53.88
N PHE A 86 -27.54 39.58 -54.63
CA PHE A 86 -27.54 39.63 -56.10
C PHE A 86 -27.38 38.25 -56.80
N GLY A 87 -27.45 37.14 -56.08
CA GLY A 87 -27.43 35.80 -56.68
C GLY A 87 -28.63 35.57 -57.60
N THR A 88 -28.37 35.11 -58.83
CA THR A 88 -29.39 34.84 -59.87
C THR A 88 -29.89 33.39 -59.88
N ASP A 89 -29.30 32.53 -59.03
CA ASP A 89 -29.55 31.10 -58.95
C ASP A 89 -30.99 30.71 -58.59
N ALA A 90 -31.32 29.44 -58.79
CA ALA A 90 -32.61 28.86 -58.40
C ALA A 90 -32.76 28.66 -56.88
N THR A 91 -31.69 28.85 -56.10
CA THR A 91 -31.61 28.63 -54.65
C THR A 91 -31.08 29.87 -53.92
N PRO A 92 -31.51 30.14 -52.67
CA PRO A 92 -30.95 31.19 -51.82
C PRO A 92 -29.41 31.12 -51.69
N PRO A 93 -28.69 32.25 -51.89
CA PRO A 93 -27.24 32.30 -51.71
C PRO A 93 -26.82 32.13 -50.26
N ALA A 94 -25.76 31.37 -50.00
CA ALA A 94 -25.37 31.03 -48.63
C ALA A 94 -24.75 32.20 -47.83
N ALA A 95 -24.12 33.16 -48.51
CA ALA A 95 -23.38 34.27 -47.93
C ALA A 95 -23.42 35.51 -48.86
N ASN A 96 -22.78 36.61 -48.46
CA ASN A 96 -22.72 37.90 -49.17
C ASN A 96 -24.08 38.63 -49.26
N TRP A 97 -24.92 38.48 -48.23
CA TRP A 97 -26.13 39.27 -48.08
C TRP A 97 -25.79 40.72 -47.71
N TYR A 98 -26.56 41.66 -48.26
CA TYR A 98 -26.47 43.09 -48.00
C TYR A 98 -27.63 43.52 -47.12
N THR A 99 -27.32 44.34 -46.12
CA THR A 99 -28.31 44.97 -45.23
C THR A 99 -28.99 46.14 -45.94
N ASN A 100 -30.33 46.20 -45.86
CA ASN A 100 -31.14 47.32 -46.35
C ASN A 100 -31.90 47.99 -45.19
N GLN A 101 -33.07 47.47 -44.82
CA GLN A 101 -33.83 47.94 -43.65
C GLN A 101 -33.55 47.12 -42.38
N GLY A 102 -32.83 45.99 -42.49
CA GLY A 102 -32.41 45.20 -41.34
C GLY A 102 -31.24 45.82 -40.56
N SER A 103 -30.89 45.22 -39.43
CA SER A 103 -29.70 45.59 -38.65
C SER A 103 -28.51 44.73 -39.05
N ASN A 104 -27.28 45.28 -39.01
CA ASN A 104 -26.06 44.48 -39.12
C ASN A 104 -25.89 43.58 -37.87
N PRO A 105 -25.23 42.41 -37.98
CA PRO A 105 -24.64 41.82 -39.19
C PRO A 105 -25.66 41.27 -40.19
N ALA A 106 -25.21 41.04 -41.43
CA ALA A 106 -26.02 40.45 -42.50
C ALA A 106 -26.14 38.91 -42.34
N PRO A 107 -27.26 38.30 -42.76
CA PRO A 107 -27.50 36.87 -42.58
C PRO A 107 -26.55 35.95 -43.36
N SER A 108 -26.34 34.77 -42.80
CA SER A 108 -25.95 33.56 -43.52
C SER A 108 -27.17 32.65 -43.73
N VAL A 109 -27.16 31.89 -44.82
CA VAL A 109 -28.26 30.99 -45.19
C VAL A 109 -27.68 29.62 -45.53
N ALA A 110 -28.29 28.56 -45.01
CA ALA A 110 -27.88 27.18 -45.26
C ALA A 110 -29.11 26.30 -45.50
N ILE A 111 -28.96 25.16 -46.17
CA ILE A 111 -30.04 24.17 -46.26
C ILE A 111 -30.35 23.68 -44.83
N ALA A 112 -31.62 23.70 -44.44
CA ALA A 112 -32.05 23.20 -43.15
C ALA A 112 -32.13 21.67 -43.18
N ALA A 113 -31.60 21.04 -42.13
CA ALA A 113 -31.55 19.59 -41.98
C ALA A 113 -31.64 19.21 -40.48
N PRO A 114 -32.01 17.96 -40.17
CA PRO A 114 -31.75 17.37 -38.86
C PRO A 114 -30.26 17.50 -38.51
N LYS A 115 -29.94 17.90 -37.28
CA LYS A 115 -28.56 18.15 -36.84
C LYS A 115 -28.35 17.75 -35.39
N LEU A 116 -27.18 17.15 -35.13
CA LEU A 116 -26.61 16.96 -33.81
C LEU A 116 -25.60 18.06 -33.45
N THR A 117 -25.70 18.54 -32.22
CA THR A 117 -24.73 19.42 -31.57
C THR A 117 -24.19 18.71 -30.33
N TYR A 118 -22.87 18.71 -30.16
CA TYR A 118 -22.17 18.09 -29.03
C TYR A 118 -21.73 19.20 -28.08
N SER A 119 -21.81 18.99 -26.76
CA SER A 119 -21.48 20.00 -25.75
C SER A 119 -19.98 20.26 -25.55
N GLY A 120 -19.11 19.46 -26.16
CA GLY A 120 -17.67 19.53 -26.00
C GLY A 120 -16.93 18.74 -27.08
N ALA A 121 -15.60 18.90 -27.10
CA ALA A 121 -14.71 18.31 -28.11
C ALA A 121 -14.23 16.89 -27.75
N GLY A 122 -14.44 16.39 -26.52
CA GLY A 122 -13.95 15.08 -26.12
C GLY A 122 -14.02 14.83 -24.62
N PHE A 123 -13.18 13.91 -24.19
CA PHE A 123 -13.07 13.42 -22.82
C PHE A 123 -11.68 13.69 -22.25
N SER A 124 -11.60 13.79 -20.92
CA SER A 124 -10.36 13.92 -20.16
C SER A 124 -10.34 12.88 -19.05
N GLU A 125 -9.15 12.35 -18.75
CA GLU A 125 -8.95 11.47 -17.61
C GLU A 125 -9.39 12.12 -16.28
N SER A 126 -9.82 11.27 -15.35
CA SER A 126 -10.32 11.67 -14.04
C SER A 126 -9.20 12.21 -13.13
N MET A 127 -9.59 12.72 -11.97
CA MET A 127 -8.65 13.13 -10.93
C MET A 127 -7.72 11.98 -10.45
N SER A 128 -8.11 10.71 -10.65
CA SER A 128 -7.39 9.53 -10.15
C SER A 128 -6.12 9.17 -10.94
N ASN A 129 -6.01 9.61 -12.20
CA ASN A 129 -4.91 9.24 -13.10
C ASN A 129 -4.71 7.70 -13.25
N ASP A 130 -5.82 6.97 -13.32
CA ASP A 130 -5.90 5.50 -13.36
C ASP A 130 -6.54 4.98 -14.67
N GLY A 131 -6.59 5.82 -15.71
CA GLY A 131 -7.25 5.58 -16.98
C GLY A 131 -8.77 5.76 -16.97
N SER A 132 -9.40 6.09 -15.84
CA SER A 132 -10.85 6.35 -15.78
C SER A 132 -11.22 7.74 -16.32
N ILE A 133 -12.44 7.91 -16.80
CA ILE A 133 -12.96 9.16 -17.38
C ILE A 133 -14.13 9.66 -16.54
N GLU A 134 -14.10 10.91 -16.10
CA GLU A 134 -15.14 11.48 -15.22
C GLU A 134 -16.13 12.40 -15.97
N ASN A 135 -15.70 13.05 -17.04
CA ASN A 135 -16.54 14.03 -17.74
C ASN A 135 -17.55 13.37 -18.70
N THR A 136 -18.67 14.07 -18.93
CA THR A 136 -19.73 13.61 -19.85
C THR A 136 -19.96 14.62 -20.97
N LEU A 137 -20.38 14.12 -22.14
CA LEU A 137 -20.80 14.95 -23.28
C LEU A 137 -22.31 14.86 -23.46
N THR A 138 -22.98 16.00 -23.60
CA THR A 138 -24.39 16.06 -24.01
C THR A 138 -24.48 16.19 -25.53
N ILE A 139 -25.36 15.39 -26.15
CA ILE A 139 -25.68 15.47 -27.58
C ILE A 139 -27.13 15.93 -27.72
N THR A 140 -27.34 17.02 -28.44
CA THR A 140 -28.66 17.63 -28.65
C THR A 140 -29.07 17.56 -30.13
N HIS A 141 -30.27 17.04 -30.39
CA HIS A 141 -30.91 17.03 -31.71
C HIS A 141 -31.78 18.29 -31.88
N ASN A 142 -31.70 18.95 -33.03
CA ASN A 142 -32.41 20.22 -33.31
C ASN A 142 -33.94 20.10 -33.52
N ASN A 143 -34.50 18.88 -33.43
CA ASN A 143 -35.93 18.58 -33.62
C ASN A 143 -36.53 19.06 -34.96
N PHE A 144 -35.71 19.16 -36.00
CA PHE A 144 -36.15 19.54 -37.35
C PHE A 144 -37.25 18.59 -37.86
N ASP A 145 -38.34 19.14 -38.39
CA ASP A 145 -39.56 18.44 -38.83
C ASP A 145 -40.11 17.39 -37.83
N GLY A 146 -39.88 17.60 -36.52
CA GLY A 146 -40.32 16.69 -35.45
C GLY A 146 -39.51 15.39 -35.35
N ALA A 147 -38.36 15.29 -36.03
CA ALA A 147 -37.46 14.16 -35.91
C ALA A 147 -36.79 14.14 -34.52
N THR A 148 -36.76 12.96 -33.89
CA THR A 148 -36.33 12.76 -32.50
C THR A 148 -35.49 11.49 -32.35
N PHE A 149 -34.82 11.36 -31.21
CA PHE A 149 -34.15 10.11 -30.81
C PHE A 149 -35.17 9.04 -30.42
N THR A 150 -35.05 7.84 -31.00
CA THR A 150 -35.98 6.72 -30.78
C THR A 150 -35.85 6.09 -29.39
N GLY A 151 -36.92 5.48 -28.90
CA GLY A 151 -36.93 4.71 -27.65
C GLY A 151 -37.31 5.52 -26.41
N SER A 152 -36.86 5.05 -25.25
CA SER A 152 -37.25 5.56 -23.92
C SER A 152 -36.10 6.29 -23.22
N ASN A 153 -36.42 7.13 -22.23
CA ASN A 153 -35.38 7.71 -21.37
C ASN A 153 -34.73 6.61 -20.54
N GLY A 154 -33.40 6.60 -20.47
CA GLY A 154 -32.60 5.52 -19.89
C GLY A 154 -32.07 4.50 -20.91
N ASP A 155 -32.55 4.48 -22.16
CA ASP A 155 -32.02 3.60 -23.20
C ASP A 155 -30.53 3.90 -23.47
N ASN A 156 -29.65 2.90 -23.36
CA ASN A 156 -28.27 2.99 -23.86
C ASN A 156 -28.21 2.65 -25.36
N PHE A 157 -27.84 3.62 -26.17
CA PHE A 157 -27.79 3.54 -27.64
C PHE A 157 -26.66 2.65 -28.15
N VAL A 158 -25.58 2.46 -27.39
CA VAL A 158 -24.48 1.57 -27.79
C VAL A 158 -24.91 0.11 -27.67
N SER A 159 -25.35 -0.32 -26.49
CA SER A 159 -25.86 -1.70 -26.28
C SER A 159 -27.14 -1.99 -27.05
N GLY A 160 -27.94 -0.96 -27.35
CA GLY A 160 -29.13 -1.05 -28.21
C GLY A 160 -28.85 -1.07 -29.72
N GLY A 161 -27.58 -1.04 -30.16
CA GLY A 161 -27.21 -1.06 -31.58
C GLY A 161 -27.66 0.19 -32.38
N LYS A 162 -27.99 1.28 -31.69
CA LYS A 162 -28.36 2.58 -32.27
C LYS A 162 -27.13 3.47 -32.51
N ALA A 163 -26.02 3.21 -31.84
CA ALA A 163 -24.75 3.90 -32.02
C ALA A 163 -23.58 2.92 -31.95
N THR A 164 -22.54 3.20 -32.71
CA THR A 164 -21.25 2.49 -32.69
C THR A 164 -20.14 3.46 -32.33
N VAL A 165 -19.24 3.03 -31.44
CA VAL A 165 -18.07 3.83 -31.03
C VAL A 165 -16.80 3.10 -31.46
N THR A 166 -15.88 3.80 -32.12
CA THR A 166 -14.59 3.27 -32.58
C THR A 166 -13.43 4.17 -32.20
N ASN A 167 -12.22 3.61 -32.16
CA ASN A 167 -11.02 4.21 -31.56
C ASN A 167 -11.16 4.48 -30.05
N LEU A 168 -11.96 3.66 -29.35
CA LEU A 168 -12.06 3.67 -27.90
C LEU A 168 -10.90 2.84 -27.30
N PRO A 169 -10.10 3.38 -26.35
CA PRO A 169 -9.03 2.66 -25.67
C PRO A 169 -9.52 1.39 -24.96
N SER A 170 -8.67 0.36 -24.92
CA SER A 170 -8.99 -0.91 -24.25
C SER A 170 -9.24 -0.69 -22.76
N GLY A 171 -10.31 -1.29 -22.23
CA GLY A 171 -10.73 -1.15 -20.83
C GLY A 171 -11.82 -0.09 -20.61
N LEU A 172 -11.95 0.89 -21.50
CA LEU A 172 -13.09 1.81 -21.52
C LEU A 172 -14.28 1.22 -22.27
N THR A 173 -15.49 1.56 -21.81
CA THR A 173 -16.78 1.23 -22.43
C THR A 173 -17.60 2.50 -22.61
N ALA A 174 -18.04 2.79 -23.84
CA ALA A 174 -18.88 3.95 -24.10
C ALA A 174 -20.37 3.66 -23.77
N VAL A 175 -20.99 4.57 -23.04
CA VAL A 175 -22.40 4.53 -22.64
C VAL A 175 -23.09 5.79 -23.19
N ILE A 176 -24.09 5.63 -24.06
CA ILE A 176 -24.83 6.75 -24.66
C ILE A 176 -26.29 6.65 -24.23
N THR A 177 -26.66 7.33 -23.15
CA THR A 177 -27.97 7.23 -22.51
C THR A 177 -28.93 8.32 -22.99
N ARG A 178 -30.13 7.95 -23.44
CA ARG A 178 -31.18 8.92 -23.80
C ARG A 178 -31.75 9.61 -22.56
N THR A 179 -31.64 10.93 -22.49
CA THR A 179 -32.18 11.74 -21.38
C THR A 179 -33.49 12.42 -21.73
N SER A 180 -33.74 12.69 -23.01
CA SER A 180 -35.05 13.13 -23.53
C SER A 180 -35.24 12.71 -24.99
N ALA A 181 -36.37 13.09 -25.61
CA ALA A 181 -36.59 12.89 -27.04
C ALA A 181 -35.58 13.61 -27.95
N THR A 182 -34.91 14.65 -27.44
CA THR A 182 -33.94 15.47 -28.20
C THR A 182 -32.55 15.51 -27.58
N THR A 183 -32.29 14.80 -26.47
CA THR A 183 -31.00 14.82 -25.78
C THR A 183 -30.50 13.44 -25.38
N LEU A 184 -29.20 13.21 -25.56
CA LEU A 184 -28.44 12.06 -25.06
C LEU A 184 -27.32 12.57 -24.14
N SER A 185 -26.93 11.76 -23.15
CA SER A 185 -25.70 11.92 -22.38
C SER A 185 -24.72 10.80 -22.77
N VAL A 186 -23.45 11.14 -22.94
CA VAL A 186 -22.35 10.22 -23.24
C VAL A 186 -21.38 10.21 -22.07
N SER A 187 -21.11 9.03 -21.53
CA SER A 187 -20.02 8.76 -20.60
C SER A 187 -19.14 7.62 -21.10
N LEU A 188 -17.89 7.59 -20.63
CA LEU A 188 -17.00 6.45 -20.77
C LEU A 188 -16.83 5.82 -19.38
N SER A 189 -17.09 4.53 -19.24
CA SER A 189 -17.01 3.80 -17.97
C SER A 189 -15.92 2.73 -18.00
N GLY A 190 -15.37 2.39 -16.84
CA GLY A 190 -14.16 1.56 -16.73
C GLY A 190 -12.90 2.42 -16.82
N ASN A 191 -11.75 1.75 -16.97
CA ASN A 191 -10.43 2.37 -16.94
C ASN A 191 -9.64 1.94 -18.18
N ALA A 192 -9.00 2.88 -18.87
CA ALA A 192 -8.10 2.58 -19.97
C ALA A 192 -6.87 1.81 -19.47
N SER A 193 -6.55 0.67 -20.09
CA SER A 193 -5.40 -0.16 -19.70
C SER A 193 -4.03 0.46 -20.02
N ALA A 194 -4.01 1.51 -20.84
CA ALA A 194 -2.85 2.34 -21.14
C ALA A 194 -3.34 3.78 -21.31
N HIS A 195 -2.80 4.69 -20.49
CA HIS A 195 -3.29 6.05 -20.29
C HIS A 195 -2.14 7.05 -20.09
N GLY A 196 -1.06 6.93 -20.87
CA GLY A 196 -0.06 7.99 -20.99
C GLY A 196 -0.39 8.95 -22.14
N ASN A 197 0.30 10.10 -22.22
CA ASN A 197 0.24 11.05 -23.35
C ASN A 197 0.36 10.36 -24.74
N ALA A 198 1.10 9.25 -24.85
CA ALA A 198 1.23 8.46 -26.09
C ALA A 198 -0.02 7.64 -26.47
N ASN A 199 -1.03 7.58 -25.60
CA ASN A 199 -2.30 6.88 -25.78
C ASN A 199 -3.47 7.84 -26.04
N ASP A 200 -3.21 9.15 -26.09
CA ASP A 200 -4.19 10.16 -26.47
C ASP A 200 -4.90 9.82 -27.78
N VAL A 201 -6.21 9.96 -27.75
CA VAL A 201 -7.08 9.74 -28.90
C VAL A 201 -7.49 11.09 -29.44
N SER A 202 -7.23 11.34 -30.73
CA SER A 202 -7.69 12.55 -31.45
C SER A 202 -8.82 12.27 -32.45
N ASN A 203 -9.25 11.00 -32.54
CA ASN A 203 -10.18 10.51 -33.56
C ASN A 203 -11.22 9.52 -33.00
N LEU A 204 -11.61 9.68 -31.74
CA LEU A 204 -12.71 8.92 -31.15
C LEU A 204 -13.95 9.19 -32.00
N THR A 205 -14.58 8.10 -32.48
CA THR A 205 -15.66 8.21 -33.45
C THR A 205 -16.94 7.66 -32.86
N ILE A 206 -17.98 8.51 -32.77
CA ILE A 206 -19.36 8.11 -32.48
C ILE A 206 -20.13 8.20 -33.80
N ALA A 207 -20.71 7.07 -34.23
CA ALA A 207 -21.56 7.00 -35.41
C ALA A 207 -22.93 6.42 -35.06
N PHE A 208 -23.98 7.22 -35.27
CA PHE A 208 -25.37 6.81 -35.08
C PHE A 208 -25.90 6.04 -36.29
N GLN A 209 -26.66 5.00 -36.01
CA GLN A 209 -27.31 4.14 -36.99
C GLN A 209 -28.71 4.66 -37.32
N ASN A 210 -29.28 4.25 -38.46
CA ASN A 210 -30.63 4.64 -38.88
C ASN A 210 -31.71 4.40 -37.80
N SER A 211 -31.54 3.36 -36.96
CA SER A 211 -32.43 3.03 -35.84
C SER A 211 -32.42 4.05 -34.68
N ALA A 212 -31.44 4.97 -34.63
CA ALA A 212 -31.35 6.02 -33.62
C ALA A 212 -32.38 7.13 -33.79
N PHE A 213 -32.85 7.37 -35.02
CA PHE A 213 -33.66 8.53 -35.38
C PHE A 213 -35.07 8.12 -35.83
N SER A 214 -36.10 8.87 -35.42
CA SER A 214 -37.49 8.60 -35.80
C SER A 214 -37.74 8.72 -37.32
N GLY A 215 -36.89 9.46 -38.04
CA GLY A 215 -36.90 9.55 -39.51
C GLY A 215 -36.25 8.37 -40.25
N GLY A 216 -35.55 7.47 -39.54
CA GLY A 216 -35.02 6.22 -40.11
C GLY A 216 -33.82 6.35 -41.07
N ASP A 217 -33.22 7.53 -41.21
CA ASP A 217 -32.01 7.76 -42.02
C ASP A 217 -31.00 8.62 -41.24
N ALA A 218 -29.88 8.02 -40.84
CA ALA A 218 -28.80 8.73 -40.15
C ALA A 218 -27.94 9.58 -41.10
N SER A 219 -27.91 9.26 -42.40
CA SER A 219 -27.11 10.00 -43.38
C SER A 219 -27.68 11.39 -43.71
N ALA A 220 -28.99 11.57 -43.49
CA ALA A 220 -29.67 12.86 -43.56
C ALA A 220 -29.45 13.76 -42.32
N VAL A 221 -28.84 13.23 -41.24
CA VAL A 221 -28.64 13.94 -39.98
C VAL A 221 -27.20 14.47 -39.89
N VAL A 222 -27.04 15.80 -39.94
CA VAL A 222 -25.73 16.46 -39.84
C VAL A 222 -25.08 16.15 -38.49
N ASN A 223 -23.81 15.72 -38.51
CA ASN A 223 -23.03 15.24 -37.36
C ASN A 223 -23.54 13.94 -36.69
N ALA A 224 -24.34 13.12 -37.38
CA ALA A 224 -24.67 11.76 -36.90
C ALA A 224 -23.46 10.81 -36.89
N ALA A 225 -22.40 11.12 -37.65
CA ALA A 225 -21.06 10.60 -37.39
C ALA A 225 -20.16 11.78 -37.00
N LYS A 226 -19.48 11.67 -35.86
CA LYS A 226 -18.47 12.61 -35.38
C LYS A 226 -17.20 11.83 -35.06
N SER A 227 -16.09 12.14 -35.75
CA SER A 227 -14.84 11.35 -35.76
C SER A 227 -13.60 12.12 -35.31
N ASP A 228 -13.83 13.27 -34.70
CA ASP A 228 -12.87 14.25 -34.20
C ASP A 228 -13.08 14.51 -32.70
N LEU A 229 -13.67 13.54 -31.98
CA LEU A 229 -13.71 13.59 -30.52
C LEU A 229 -12.36 13.17 -29.95
N THR A 230 -11.93 13.84 -28.88
CA THR A 230 -10.69 13.50 -28.18
C THR A 230 -10.91 12.61 -26.96
N ILE A 231 -9.87 11.90 -26.54
CA ILE A 231 -9.66 11.42 -25.17
C ILE A 231 -8.23 11.84 -24.83
N ASN A 232 -8.06 12.68 -23.82
CA ASN A 232 -6.77 13.15 -23.32
C ASN A 232 -6.48 12.46 -21.99
N PHE A 233 -5.33 11.77 -21.91
CA PHE A 233 -4.84 11.08 -20.72
C PHE A 233 -3.72 11.87 -20.05
N SER A 234 -3.85 12.07 -18.74
CA SER A 234 -2.94 12.89 -17.95
C SER A 234 -1.64 12.15 -17.64
N GLU A 235 -0.49 12.79 -17.86
CA GLU A 235 0.80 12.27 -17.41
C GLU A 235 1.24 12.91 -16.08
N LEU A 236 1.90 12.10 -15.25
CA LEU A 236 2.49 12.52 -13.99
C LEU A 236 3.92 13.05 -14.23
N VAL A 237 4.05 14.37 -14.24
CA VAL A 237 5.30 15.10 -14.46
C VAL A 237 5.98 15.36 -13.12
N GLU A 238 6.96 14.53 -12.75
CA GLU A 238 7.72 14.65 -11.50
C GLU A 238 8.64 15.89 -11.47
N VAL A 239 8.42 16.77 -10.49
CA VAL A 239 9.15 18.04 -10.33
C VAL A 239 9.78 18.15 -8.94
N GLY A 240 11.10 18.36 -8.88
CA GLY A 240 11.82 18.52 -7.62
C GLY A 240 13.32 18.26 -7.69
N THR A 241 14.00 18.45 -6.58
CA THR A 241 15.43 18.11 -6.47
C THR A 241 15.61 16.60 -6.64
N GLY A 242 16.33 16.19 -7.68
CA GLY A 242 16.56 14.78 -8.02
C GLY A 242 15.47 14.13 -8.90
N GLN A 243 14.43 14.88 -9.29
CA GLN A 243 13.41 14.43 -10.24
C GLN A 243 13.78 14.79 -11.70
N THR A 244 13.00 14.27 -12.65
CA THR A 244 13.12 14.55 -14.09
C THR A 244 13.18 16.04 -14.40
N TYR A 245 12.33 16.84 -13.75
CA TYR A 245 12.31 18.30 -13.88
C TYR A 245 12.72 18.95 -12.55
N THR A 246 13.80 19.73 -12.55
CA THR A 246 14.29 20.37 -11.32
C THR A 246 13.56 21.67 -10.97
N THR A 247 12.86 22.28 -11.92
CA THR A 247 12.10 23.52 -11.76
C THR A 247 10.71 23.41 -12.37
N ILE A 248 9.75 24.13 -11.78
CA ILE A 248 8.37 24.21 -12.26
C ILE A 248 8.33 24.81 -13.67
N ALA A 249 9.16 25.82 -13.96
CA ALA A 249 9.31 26.38 -15.31
C ALA A 249 9.69 25.32 -16.36
N SER A 250 10.61 24.40 -16.02
CA SER A 250 11.02 23.32 -16.94
C SER A 250 9.92 22.27 -17.13
N ALA A 251 9.17 21.94 -16.07
CA ALA A 251 8.04 21.04 -16.13
C ALA A 251 6.88 21.61 -16.96
N ILE A 252 6.50 22.89 -16.77
CA ILE A 252 5.47 23.58 -17.57
C ILE A 252 5.85 23.59 -19.06
N ALA A 253 7.13 23.73 -19.39
CA ALA A 253 7.59 23.72 -20.77
C ALA A 253 7.45 22.34 -21.44
N ALA A 254 7.61 21.25 -20.68
CA ALA A 254 7.55 19.88 -21.19
C ALA A 254 6.15 19.25 -21.17
N ALA A 255 5.32 19.60 -20.17
CA ALA A 255 4.00 19.04 -19.97
C ALA A 255 3.02 19.32 -21.13
N SER A 256 2.12 18.39 -21.40
CA SER A 256 0.97 18.53 -22.30
C SER A 256 -0.17 19.34 -21.67
N ASP A 257 -1.25 19.59 -22.43
CA ASP A 257 -2.52 20.07 -21.87
C ASP A 257 -3.17 18.93 -21.08
N GLY A 258 -3.55 19.14 -19.82
CA GLY A 258 -4.17 18.14 -18.94
C GLY A 258 -3.22 17.51 -17.91
N ASP A 259 -1.91 17.59 -18.10
CA ASP A 259 -0.90 16.94 -17.25
C ASP A 259 -0.90 17.39 -15.77
N ILE A 260 -0.37 16.50 -14.92
CA ILE A 260 -0.21 16.70 -13.48
C ILE A 260 1.27 16.91 -13.15
N LEU A 261 1.63 18.12 -12.75
CA LEU A 261 2.93 18.43 -12.18
C LEU A 261 2.93 17.99 -10.70
N ASN A 262 3.53 16.83 -10.45
CA ASN A 262 3.72 16.29 -9.10
C ASN A 262 4.94 16.95 -8.47
N LEU A 263 4.70 17.86 -7.54
CA LEU A 263 5.71 18.68 -6.90
C LEU A 263 6.20 18.00 -5.62
N ALA A 264 7.50 17.78 -5.53
CA ALA A 264 8.14 17.23 -4.33
C ALA A 264 7.92 18.10 -3.07
N ALA A 265 8.15 17.50 -1.89
CA ALA A 265 8.13 18.18 -0.59
C ALA A 265 9.35 19.12 -0.44
N GLN A 266 9.30 20.27 -1.11
CA GLN A 266 10.34 21.28 -1.06
C GLN A 266 9.80 22.70 -1.34
N THR A 267 10.67 23.69 -1.19
CA THR A 267 10.37 25.08 -1.55
C THR A 267 10.92 25.45 -2.94
N PHE A 268 10.04 25.61 -3.92
CA PHE A 268 10.32 26.12 -5.26
C PHE A 268 10.32 27.65 -5.22
N THR A 269 11.47 28.28 -5.49
CA THR A 269 11.59 29.75 -5.52
C THR A 269 11.60 30.23 -6.96
N GLU A 270 10.40 30.41 -7.53
CA GLU A 270 10.17 30.73 -8.94
C GLU A 270 9.09 31.81 -9.08
N ASN A 271 9.28 32.74 -10.01
CA ASN A 271 8.32 33.78 -10.37
C ASN A 271 8.30 34.00 -11.89
N ALA A 272 7.30 34.73 -12.37
CA ALA A 272 7.00 34.95 -13.79
C ALA A 272 6.73 33.66 -14.60
N LEU A 273 6.28 32.59 -13.93
CA LEU A 273 5.82 31.37 -14.61
C LEU A 273 4.63 31.71 -15.53
N THR A 274 4.62 31.16 -16.75
CA THR A 274 3.61 31.52 -17.77
C THR A 274 3.03 30.25 -18.40
N LEU A 275 1.71 30.11 -18.34
CA LEU A 275 0.94 29.08 -19.02
C LEU A 275 0.04 29.78 -20.06
N LEU A 276 0.19 29.43 -21.34
CA LEU A 276 -0.62 29.97 -22.43
C LEU A 276 -1.35 28.80 -23.10
N ASN A 277 -2.68 28.87 -23.16
CA ASN A 277 -3.55 27.82 -23.73
C ASN A 277 -3.18 26.40 -23.25
N LYS A 278 -2.86 26.25 -21.96
CA LYS A 278 -2.46 24.98 -21.36
C LYS A 278 -3.08 24.82 -19.98
N SER A 279 -3.88 23.78 -19.85
CA SER A 279 -4.49 23.30 -18.61
C SER A 279 -3.48 22.42 -17.88
N LEU A 280 -3.30 22.63 -16.57
CA LEU A 280 -2.37 21.84 -15.75
C LEU A 280 -2.89 21.70 -14.31
N ARG A 281 -2.55 20.59 -13.67
CA ARG A 281 -2.70 20.37 -12.22
C ARG A 281 -1.36 20.48 -11.53
N PHE A 282 -1.26 21.30 -10.50
CA PHE A 282 -0.09 21.41 -9.61
C PHE A 282 -0.43 20.70 -8.30
N LYS A 283 0.20 19.55 -8.05
CA LYS A 283 -0.07 18.71 -6.87
C LYS A 283 1.13 18.71 -5.95
N GLY A 284 0.95 19.14 -4.70
CA GLY A 284 1.99 19.11 -3.67
C GLY A 284 1.80 18.00 -2.63
N GLN A 285 2.80 17.83 -1.78
CA GLN A 285 2.82 16.83 -0.70
C GLN A 285 2.20 17.37 0.61
N GLY A 286 1.19 18.24 0.50
CA GLY A 286 0.58 19.00 1.60
C GLY A 286 1.11 20.44 1.70
N ALA A 287 0.24 21.38 2.10
CA ALA A 287 0.55 22.81 2.06
C ALA A 287 1.74 23.23 2.94
N ALA A 288 2.01 22.49 4.02
CA ALA A 288 3.20 22.70 4.86
C ALA A 288 4.52 22.26 4.19
N ASN A 289 4.46 21.30 3.26
CA ASN A 289 5.62 20.58 2.72
C ASN A 289 6.03 21.08 1.33
N THR A 290 5.06 21.33 0.44
CA THR A 290 5.30 21.86 -0.91
C THR A 290 4.97 23.33 -0.96
N ILE A 291 5.98 24.16 -1.21
CA ILE A 291 5.86 25.62 -1.22
C ILE A 291 6.33 26.15 -2.56
N ILE A 292 5.46 26.80 -3.31
CA ILE A 292 5.82 27.66 -4.45
C ILE A 292 5.89 29.09 -3.93
N GLN A 293 7.05 29.74 -4.06
CA GLN A 293 7.23 31.11 -3.58
C GLN A 293 7.88 32.02 -4.61
N GLY A 294 7.37 33.25 -4.72
CA GLY A 294 7.93 34.24 -5.66
C GLY A 294 9.33 34.72 -5.26
N ALA A 295 9.64 34.67 -3.97
CA ALA A 295 10.97 34.92 -3.39
C ALA A 295 11.10 34.26 -2.01
N ALA A 296 12.36 34.13 -1.55
CA ALA A 296 12.67 33.59 -0.22
C ALA A 296 12.29 34.51 0.95
N SER A 297 11.96 35.77 0.71
CA SER A 297 11.55 36.73 1.74
C SER A 297 10.29 37.47 1.31
N TYR A 298 9.43 37.74 2.29
CA TYR A 298 8.22 38.53 2.08
C TYR A 298 8.53 39.88 1.42
N ASN A 299 7.70 40.29 0.45
CA ASN A 299 7.79 41.56 -0.28
C ASN A 299 9.07 41.77 -1.13
N THR A 300 9.91 40.74 -1.35
CA THR A 300 11.14 40.87 -2.17
C THR A 300 11.07 40.29 -3.59
N ALA A 301 9.98 39.62 -3.97
CA ALA A 301 9.83 39.06 -5.32
C ALA A 301 9.82 40.14 -6.42
N SER A 302 10.40 39.80 -7.57
CA SER A 302 10.49 40.64 -8.77
C SER A 302 9.19 40.67 -9.57
N ASP A 303 8.42 39.58 -9.54
CA ASP A 303 7.13 39.44 -10.21
C ASP A 303 6.20 38.52 -9.39
N ARG A 304 4.97 38.34 -9.88
CA ARG A 304 4.04 37.34 -9.39
C ARG A 304 4.57 35.92 -9.63
N ILE A 305 4.03 34.94 -8.91
CA ILE A 305 4.42 33.53 -9.12
C ILE A 305 4.07 33.09 -10.55
N MET A 306 2.81 33.28 -10.97
CA MET A 306 2.29 32.68 -12.20
C MET A 306 1.28 33.58 -12.95
N THR A 307 1.30 33.50 -14.28
CA THR A 307 0.27 34.02 -15.19
C THR A 307 -0.27 32.88 -16.04
N VAL A 308 -1.60 32.72 -16.09
CA VAL A 308 -2.29 31.70 -16.88
C VAL A 308 -3.32 32.38 -17.77
N SER A 309 -3.25 32.15 -19.09
CA SER A 309 -4.15 32.79 -20.06
C SER A 309 -4.59 31.79 -21.12
N PHE A 310 -5.89 31.79 -21.41
CA PHE A 310 -6.47 31.13 -22.60
C PHE A 310 -7.05 32.19 -23.55
N ASP A 311 -6.99 31.95 -24.86
CA ASP A 311 -7.45 32.90 -25.88
C ASP A 311 -8.97 33.16 -25.79
N SER A 312 -9.74 32.15 -25.41
CA SER A 312 -11.18 32.24 -25.12
C SER A 312 -11.55 31.26 -24.00
N TYR A 313 -12.65 31.54 -23.29
CA TYR A 313 -13.13 30.67 -22.22
C TYR A 313 -13.76 29.39 -22.80
N ALA A 314 -13.34 28.24 -22.28
CA ALA A 314 -14.01 26.96 -22.49
C ALA A 314 -14.04 26.16 -21.18
N ALA A 315 -15.03 25.27 -21.03
CA ALA A 315 -15.19 24.43 -19.83
C ALA A 315 -14.00 23.48 -19.58
N SER A 316 -13.25 23.12 -20.63
CA SER A 316 -12.03 22.30 -20.56
C SER A 316 -10.80 23.06 -20.07
N ASN A 317 -10.77 24.39 -20.18
CA ASN A 317 -9.64 25.21 -19.74
C ASN A 317 -9.57 25.13 -18.21
N THR A 318 -8.62 24.37 -17.65
CA THR A 318 -8.56 24.12 -16.21
C THR A 318 -7.19 24.44 -15.62
N LEU A 319 -7.18 25.12 -14.47
CA LEU A 319 -5.98 25.35 -13.67
C LEU A 319 -6.25 24.83 -12.27
N GLN A 320 -5.47 23.86 -11.80
CA GLN A 320 -5.73 23.20 -10.53
C GLN A 320 -4.52 23.29 -9.60
N PHE A 321 -4.75 23.60 -8.33
CA PHE A 321 -3.76 23.55 -7.26
C PHE A 321 -4.28 22.66 -6.12
N GLU A 322 -3.48 21.69 -5.70
CA GLU A 322 -3.83 20.70 -4.68
C GLU A 322 -2.68 20.55 -3.67
N GLY A 323 -2.97 20.65 -2.37
CA GLY A 323 -2.02 20.30 -1.31
C GLY A 323 -0.70 21.08 -1.32
N LEU A 324 -0.72 22.40 -1.55
CA LEU A 324 0.49 23.24 -1.65
C LEU A 324 0.31 24.67 -1.11
N THR A 325 1.44 25.34 -0.86
CA THR A 325 1.46 26.78 -0.53
C THR A 325 1.88 27.61 -1.75
N LEU A 326 1.18 28.74 -1.98
CA LEU A 326 1.59 29.84 -2.88
C LEU A 326 1.87 31.09 -2.04
N ARG A 327 3.14 31.49 -1.88
CA ARG A 327 3.51 32.63 -1.01
C ARG A 327 4.49 33.63 -1.59
N TYR A 328 4.48 34.84 -1.02
CA TYR A 328 5.48 35.89 -1.26
C TYR A 328 5.67 36.29 -2.73
N GLY A 329 4.70 35.99 -3.60
CA GLY A 329 4.64 36.56 -4.95
C GLY A 329 4.32 38.04 -4.89
N LYS A 330 4.86 38.83 -5.83
CA LYS A 330 4.69 40.28 -5.82
C LYS A 330 4.55 40.86 -7.22
N LYS A 331 3.38 41.39 -7.57
CA LYS A 331 3.26 42.32 -8.70
C LYS A 331 3.32 43.76 -8.20
N ALA A 332 4.39 44.46 -8.58
CA ALA A 332 4.49 45.91 -8.50
C ALA A 332 4.52 46.48 -9.91
N GLN A 333 3.95 47.67 -10.12
CA GLN A 333 3.98 48.36 -11.41
C GLN A 333 4.79 49.65 -11.38
N PRO A 334 5.79 49.80 -12.27
CA PRO A 334 6.13 51.11 -12.82
C PRO A 334 5.04 51.56 -13.81
N TYR A 335 5.08 52.83 -14.18
CA TYR A 335 4.12 53.51 -15.05
C TYR A 335 3.92 52.82 -16.43
N GLU A 336 2.71 52.98 -17.01
CA GLU A 336 2.30 52.71 -18.41
C GLU A 336 1.67 51.35 -18.83
N VAL A 337 1.47 50.33 -17.97
CA VAL A 337 0.88 49.03 -18.42
C VAL A 337 -0.41 48.65 -17.70
N SER A 338 -1.51 48.46 -18.44
CA SER A 338 -2.81 47.98 -17.93
C SER A 338 -2.84 46.46 -17.72
N GLY A 339 -3.67 45.99 -16.77
CA GLY A 339 -3.94 44.55 -16.55
C GLY A 339 -2.95 43.81 -15.65
N SER A 340 -2.27 44.50 -14.72
CA SER A 340 -1.24 43.94 -13.84
C SER A 340 -1.73 43.62 -12.42
N THR A 341 -2.34 42.44 -12.28
CA THR A 341 -2.99 41.94 -11.05
C THR A 341 -2.49 40.57 -10.64
N GLY A 342 -2.89 40.07 -9.46
CA GLY A 342 -2.45 38.76 -8.97
C GLY A 342 -1.02 38.83 -8.45
N GLY A 343 -0.84 38.88 -7.13
CA GLY A 343 0.48 38.80 -6.52
C GLY A 343 1.04 37.37 -6.50
N ALA A 344 0.21 36.35 -6.27
CA ALA A 344 0.58 34.97 -6.56
C ALA A 344 0.24 34.61 -8.02
N VAL A 345 -1.04 34.57 -8.36
CA VAL A 345 -1.53 34.01 -9.64
C VAL A 345 -2.49 34.99 -10.32
N LYS A 346 -2.27 35.24 -11.61
CA LYS A 346 -3.25 35.86 -12.51
C LYS A 346 -3.81 34.79 -13.45
N VAL A 347 -5.13 34.71 -13.60
CA VAL A 347 -5.80 33.79 -14.54
C VAL A 347 -6.79 34.51 -15.44
N THR A 348 -6.84 34.13 -16.72
CA THR A 348 -7.80 34.64 -17.69
C THR A 348 -8.40 33.48 -18.51
N ASN A 349 -9.72 33.48 -18.68
CA ASN A 349 -10.49 32.52 -19.48
C ASN A 349 -10.40 31.03 -19.04
N ALA A 350 -10.37 30.73 -17.74
CA ALA A 350 -10.23 29.36 -17.23
C ALA A 350 -11.20 28.99 -16.08
N ASN A 351 -11.23 27.71 -15.74
CA ASN A 351 -11.82 27.17 -14.52
C ASN A 351 -10.70 26.93 -13.51
N VAL A 352 -10.68 27.70 -12.43
CA VAL A 352 -9.64 27.61 -11.39
C VAL A 352 -10.16 26.78 -10.22
N ILE A 353 -9.44 25.72 -9.88
CA ILE A 353 -9.75 24.82 -8.77
C ILE A 353 -8.60 24.88 -7.76
N ILE A 354 -8.90 25.14 -6.50
CA ILE A 354 -7.91 25.21 -5.43
C ILE A 354 -8.39 24.35 -4.27
N ARG A 355 -7.62 23.32 -3.90
CA ARG A 355 -7.95 22.36 -2.86
C ARG A 355 -6.81 22.25 -1.87
N ASP A 356 -7.12 22.28 -0.57
CA ASP A 356 -6.16 21.93 0.48
C ASP A 356 -4.86 22.78 0.42
N CYS A 357 -4.99 24.04 -0.04
CA CYS A 357 -3.87 24.95 -0.29
C CYS A 357 -3.82 26.15 0.66
N GLU A 358 -2.65 26.74 0.82
CA GLU A 358 -2.50 28.05 1.43
C GLU A 358 -2.00 29.10 0.43
N LEU A 359 -2.66 30.25 0.40
CA LEU A 359 -2.21 31.41 -0.36
C LEU A 359 -1.96 32.55 0.62
N TYR A 360 -0.68 32.87 0.91
CA TYR A 360 -0.38 33.88 1.93
C TYR A 360 0.79 34.83 1.66
N GLY A 361 0.69 36.03 2.24
CA GLY A 361 1.73 37.05 2.14
C GLY A 361 2.06 37.47 0.71
N ASN A 362 1.11 37.34 -0.21
CA ASN A 362 1.27 37.74 -1.61
C ASN A 362 0.79 39.19 -1.81
N ILE A 363 1.44 39.93 -2.71
CA ILE A 363 1.28 41.38 -2.84
C ILE A 363 0.94 41.77 -4.28
N ALA A 364 -0.14 42.51 -4.46
CA ALA A 364 -0.41 43.30 -5.65
C ALA A 364 -0.34 44.80 -5.31
N SER A 365 0.37 45.59 -6.11
CA SER A 365 0.59 47.01 -5.82
C SER A 365 0.75 47.86 -7.08
N VAL A 366 0.17 49.06 -7.03
CA VAL A 366 0.10 49.98 -8.18
C VAL A 366 0.65 51.35 -7.80
N GLN A 367 1.49 51.91 -8.68
CA GLN A 367 2.05 53.26 -8.53
C GLN A 367 1.33 54.26 -9.47
N PRO A 368 1.23 55.56 -9.11
CA PRO A 368 0.62 56.57 -9.97
C PRO A 368 1.52 56.94 -11.17
N PRO A 369 0.96 57.51 -12.26
CA PRO A 369 -0.46 57.53 -12.66
C PRO A 369 -0.91 56.25 -13.40
N HIS A 370 -2.21 55.93 -13.42
CA HIS A 370 -2.74 54.74 -14.12
C HIS A 370 -4.13 55.00 -14.74
N GLY A 371 -4.64 54.00 -15.48
CA GLY A 371 -5.88 54.06 -16.26
C GLY A 371 -6.97 53.11 -15.77
N TRP A 372 -8.17 53.27 -16.32
CA TRP A 372 -9.48 52.93 -15.73
C TRP A 372 -9.85 51.43 -15.59
N TYR A 373 -8.90 50.49 -15.68
CA TYR A 373 -9.23 49.06 -15.82
C TYR A 373 -8.34 48.08 -15.04
N GLY A 374 -8.98 47.41 -14.08
CA GLY A 374 -8.68 46.01 -13.74
C GLY A 374 -7.45 45.77 -12.85
N GLU A 375 -7.52 46.21 -11.59
CA GLU A 375 -6.42 46.13 -10.60
C GLU A 375 -6.83 45.36 -9.32
N GLY A 376 -5.89 44.74 -8.59
CA GLY A 376 -6.19 43.96 -7.37
C GLY A 376 -5.58 42.55 -7.27
N GLY A 377 -6.08 41.77 -6.31
CA GLY A 377 -5.79 40.35 -6.12
C GLY A 377 -4.41 40.12 -5.53
N GLY A 378 -4.23 40.32 -4.22
CA GLY A 378 -2.93 40.10 -3.58
C GLY A 378 -2.47 38.65 -3.71
N ALA A 379 -3.37 37.67 -3.51
CA ALA A 379 -3.12 36.29 -3.93
C ALA A 379 -3.53 36.07 -5.40
N LEU A 380 -4.84 36.13 -5.67
CA LEU A 380 -5.43 35.64 -6.90
C LEU A 380 -6.19 36.75 -7.65
N ALA A 381 -5.97 36.86 -8.95
CA ALA A 381 -6.75 37.72 -9.82
C ALA A 381 -7.33 36.93 -10.99
N LEU A 382 -8.65 36.96 -11.14
CA LEU A 382 -9.42 36.18 -12.09
C LEU A 382 -10.15 37.11 -13.06
N PHE A 383 -10.05 36.80 -14.35
CA PHE A 383 -10.73 37.54 -15.41
C PHE A 383 -11.51 36.55 -16.27
N SER A 384 -12.81 36.74 -16.40
CA SER A 384 -13.68 35.88 -17.22
C SER A 384 -13.44 34.39 -16.95
N SER A 385 -13.36 34.05 -15.66
CA SER A 385 -12.91 32.75 -15.15
C SER A 385 -13.77 32.31 -13.97
N ASN A 386 -13.98 31.00 -13.82
CA ASN A 386 -14.64 30.43 -12.65
C ASN A 386 -13.63 30.16 -11.52
N LEU A 387 -14.10 30.17 -10.28
CA LEU A 387 -13.33 29.74 -9.11
C LEU A 387 -14.11 28.72 -8.29
N THR A 388 -13.46 27.59 -8.00
CA THR A 388 -13.83 26.67 -6.92
C THR A 388 -12.66 26.61 -5.94
N ALA A 389 -12.87 27.00 -4.69
CA ALA A 389 -11.90 26.85 -3.62
C ALA A 389 -12.48 26.02 -2.47
N GLU A 390 -11.78 24.97 -2.08
CA GLU A 390 -12.18 24.00 -1.06
C GLU A 390 -11.03 23.85 -0.04
N ASN A 391 -11.37 23.80 1.26
CA ASN A 391 -10.42 23.59 2.36
C ASN A 391 -9.19 24.52 2.37
N THR A 392 -9.33 25.73 1.82
CA THR A 392 -8.20 26.60 1.43
C THR A 392 -8.10 27.83 2.34
N THR A 393 -6.86 28.21 2.69
CA THR A 393 -6.60 29.38 3.53
C THR A 393 -5.93 30.52 2.77
N PHE A 394 -6.57 31.68 2.79
CA PHE A 394 -6.05 32.94 2.27
C PHE A 394 -5.66 33.82 3.45
N ALA A 395 -4.35 34.02 3.67
CA ALA A 395 -3.86 34.75 4.84
C ALA A 395 -2.92 35.92 4.48
N ASP A 396 -3.05 37.06 5.15
CA ASP A 396 -2.09 38.17 5.09
C ASP A 396 -1.74 38.67 3.67
N ASN A 397 -2.62 38.45 2.69
CA ASN A 397 -2.41 38.93 1.32
C ASN A 397 -2.78 40.41 1.21
N VAL A 398 -2.05 41.15 0.37
CA VAL A 398 -2.10 42.61 0.32
C VAL A 398 -2.42 43.11 -1.08
N PHE A 399 -3.42 43.97 -1.19
CA PHE A 399 -3.53 44.93 -2.28
C PHE A 399 -3.26 46.35 -1.78
N SER A 400 -2.39 47.09 -2.48
CA SER A 400 -2.06 48.48 -2.11
C SER A 400 -1.94 49.41 -3.31
N SER A 401 -2.71 50.50 -3.28
CA SER A 401 -2.60 51.63 -4.19
C SER A 401 -2.35 52.93 -3.42
N ALA A 402 -1.68 53.89 -4.07
CA ALA A 402 -1.25 55.14 -3.45
C ALA A 402 -2.28 56.30 -3.53
N TRP A 403 -3.57 56.02 -3.81
CA TRP A 403 -4.61 57.04 -4.06
C TRP A 403 -6.01 56.63 -3.59
N ARG A 404 -6.95 57.61 -3.49
CA ARG A 404 -8.38 57.42 -3.14
C ARG A 404 -9.27 58.52 -3.76
N PRO A 405 -10.56 58.27 -4.03
CA PRO A 405 -11.19 57.12 -4.68
C PRO A 405 -11.74 57.52 -6.08
N GLY A 406 -12.03 56.54 -6.95
CA GLY A 406 -12.49 56.79 -8.33
C GLY A 406 -12.96 55.51 -9.02
N ASP A 407 -12.03 54.78 -9.64
CA ASP A 407 -12.28 53.53 -10.37
C ASP A 407 -11.14 52.50 -10.15
N TRP A 408 -10.66 52.39 -8.90
CA TRP A 408 -9.41 51.68 -8.57
C TRP A 408 -9.70 50.40 -7.79
N MET A 409 -9.71 49.29 -8.53
CA MET A 409 -10.16 47.98 -8.07
C MET A 409 -9.15 47.36 -7.08
N GLY A 410 -9.62 46.51 -6.17
CA GLY A 410 -8.75 45.91 -5.16
C GLY A 410 -9.46 44.83 -4.39
N GLY A 411 -8.76 43.75 -4.06
CA GLY A 411 -9.25 42.59 -3.33
C GLY A 411 -8.03 41.92 -2.70
N GLY A 412 -7.86 42.02 -1.38
CA GLY A 412 -6.57 41.76 -0.74
C GLY A 412 -6.08 40.32 -0.91
N ALA A 413 -6.99 39.34 -0.83
CA ALA A 413 -6.76 37.99 -1.30
C ALA A 413 -7.18 37.82 -2.77
N ILE A 414 -8.47 38.00 -3.07
CA ILE A 414 -9.08 37.62 -4.35
C ILE A 414 -9.69 38.84 -5.04
N LEU A 415 -9.35 39.00 -6.30
CA LEU A 415 -10.02 39.86 -7.27
C LEU A 415 -10.77 39.00 -8.28
N PHE A 416 -12.10 39.12 -8.32
CA PHE A 416 -12.97 38.40 -9.26
C PHE A 416 -13.56 39.38 -10.29
N MET A 417 -13.10 39.31 -11.53
CA MET A 417 -13.50 40.20 -12.61
C MET A 417 -14.16 39.48 -13.78
N GLN A 418 -15.08 40.20 -14.40
CA GLN A 418 -15.74 39.82 -15.64
C GLN A 418 -15.58 40.97 -16.63
N ASP A 419 -14.94 40.70 -17.76
CA ASP A 419 -14.64 41.71 -18.79
C ASP A 419 -15.50 41.55 -20.06
N ASN A 420 -16.46 40.63 -20.04
CA ASN A 420 -17.34 40.29 -21.16
C ASN A 420 -18.81 40.10 -20.70
N SER A 421 -19.68 39.58 -21.57
CA SER A 421 -21.09 39.33 -21.28
C SER A 421 -21.41 37.95 -20.69
N ASP A 422 -20.42 37.08 -20.44
CA ASP A 422 -20.67 35.68 -20.11
C ASP A 422 -20.80 35.45 -18.59
N SER A 423 -21.67 34.55 -18.15
CA SER A 423 -21.84 34.27 -16.71
C SER A 423 -20.73 33.36 -16.18
N TYR A 424 -20.08 33.81 -15.10
CA TYR A 424 -19.09 33.03 -14.34
C TYR A 424 -19.59 32.73 -12.92
N THR A 425 -18.87 31.88 -12.19
CA THR A 425 -19.22 31.42 -10.85
C THR A 425 -18.04 31.49 -9.90
N MET A 426 -18.35 31.71 -8.62
CA MET A 426 -17.38 31.60 -7.52
C MET A 426 -17.99 30.76 -6.41
N THR A 427 -17.38 29.60 -6.16
CA THR A 427 -17.76 28.65 -5.11
C THR A 427 -16.63 28.57 -4.10
N LEU A 428 -16.89 28.98 -2.86
CA LEU A 428 -15.93 28.88 -1.75
C LEU A 428 -16.55 27.99 -0.67
N THR A 429 -15.83 26.94 -0.29
CA THR A 429 -16.32 25.91 0.61
C THR A 429 -15.25 25.61 1.65
N ASN A 430 -15.59 25.61 2.95
CA ASN A 430 -14.61 25.30 4.01
C ASN A 430 -13.33 26.15 3.92
N CYS A 431 -13.44 27.45 3.60
CA CYS A 431 -12.29 28.34 3.40
C CYS A 431 -12.11 29.35 4.54
N THR A 432 -10.86 29.67 4.88
CA THR A 432 -10.52 30.67 5.90
C THR A 432 -9.79 31.86 5.27
N PHE A 433 -10.34 33.06 5.48
CA PHE A 433 -9.77 34.34 5.06
C PHE A 433 -9.36 35.14 6.29
N SER A 434 -8.06 35.24 6.56
CA SER A 434 -7.53 35.89 7.76
C SER A 434 -6.53 37.00 7.45
N GLY A 435 -6.71 38.19 8.02
CA GLY A 435 -5.68 39.25 7.98
C GLY A 435 -5.38 39.84 6.59
N ASN A 436 -6.15 39.52 5.56
CA ASN A 436 -5.95 40.07 4.22
C ASN A 436 -6.29 41.57 4.20
N THR A 437 -5.55 42.36 3.43
CA THR A 437 -5.66 43.83 3.43
C THR A 437 -5.78 44.42 2.03
N SER A 438 -6.60 45.46 1.91
CA SER A 438 -6.76 46.25 0.69
C SER A 438 -6.91 47.72 1.02
N SER A 439 -6.15 48.60 0.35
CA SER A 439 -6.26 50.06 0.55
C SER A 439 -7.57 50.67 0.04
N VAL A 440 -8.30 49.96 -0.84
CA VAL A 440 -9.50 50.45 -1.55
C VAL A 440 -10.74 49.59 -1.29
N TYR A 441 -11.03 48.55 -2.07
CA TYR A 441 -12.21 47.69 -1.89
C TYR A 441 -11.78 46.31 -1.34
N GLY A 442 -12.66 45.60 -0.62
CA GLY A 442 -12.53 44.17 -0.32
C GLY A 442 -11.22 43.76 0.34
N GLY A 443 -11.12 43.84 1.68
CA GLY A 443 -9.91 43.42 2.40
C GLY A 443 -9.51 41.98 2.12
N ALA A 444 -10.47 41.04 2.04
CA ALA A 444 -10.22 39.71 1.48
C ALA A 444 -10.67 39.60 0.01
N ILE A 445 -11.95 39.80 -0.30
CA ILE A 445 -12.52 39.55 -1.63
C ILE A 445 -13.12 40.82 -2.21
N PHE A 446 -12.85 41.09 -3.49
CA PHE A 446 -13.63 42.02 -4.29
C PHE A 446 -14.08 41.40 -5.60
N MET A 447 -15.34 41.66 -5.95
CA MET A 447 -15.92 41.28 -7.25
C MET A 447 -16.47 42.50 -8.00
N ARG A 448 -16.31 42.48 -9.32
CA ARG A 448 -17.04 43.38 -10.23
C ARG A 448 -17.56 42.59 -11.43
N PRO A 449 -18.73 41.93 -11.29
CA PRO A 449 -19.38 41.23 -12.39
C PRO A 449 -20.09 42.20 -13.33
N SER A 450 -20.12 41.90 -14.63
CA SER A 450 -20.88 42.64 -15.64
C SER A 450 -22.26 42.02 -15.90
N ASN A 451 -22.44 40.72 -15.67
CA ASN A 451 -23.73 40.01 -15.71
C ASN A 451 -23.97 39.18 -14.43
N VAL A 452 -25.03 38.37 -14.39
CA VAL A 452 -25.37 37.55 -13.22
C VAL A 452 -24.28 36.51 -12.94
N VAL A 453 -23.63 36.62 -11.79
CA VAL A 453 -22.66 35.65 -11.25
C VAL A 453 -23.32 34.91 -10.08
N ALA A 454 -23.42 33.59 -10.20
CA ALA A 454 -23.81 32.75 -9.07
C ALA A 454 -22.59 32.60 -8.13
N THR A 455 -22.63 33.28 -7.00
CA THR A 455 -21.60 33.15 -5.95
C THR A 455 -22.17 32.39 -4.76
N THR A 456 -21.52 31.29 -4.39
CA THR A 456 -21.89 30.49 -3.22
C THR A 456 -20.70 30.38 -2.28
N ILE A 457 -20.89 30.83 -1.04
CA ILE A 457 -19.86 30.82 -0.01
C ILE A 457 -20.43 30.04 1.18
N THR A 458 -19.92 28.83 1.41
CA THR A 458 -20.48 27.87 2.37
C THR A 458 -19.40 27.47 3.39
N ASN A 459 -19.74 27.51 4.67
CA ASN A 459 -18.85 27.09 5.75
C ASN A 459 -17.49 27.82 5.69
N CYS A 460 -17.50 29.14 5.57
CA CYS A 460 -16.29 29.95 5.46
C CYS A 460 -16.11 30.87 6.67
N THR A 461 -14.86 31.24 6.98
CA THR A 461 -14.51 32.15 8.08
C THR A 461 -13.77 33.36 7.53
N PHE A 462 -14.37 34.55 7.64
CA PHE A 462 -13.72 35.82 7.31
C PHE A 462 -13.38 36.57 8.61
N ALA A 463 -12.10 36.56 8.98
CA ALA A 463 -11.60 37.13 10.22
C ALA A 463 -10.52 38.20 10.00
N ASN A 464 -10.59 39.31 10.73
CA ASN A 464 -9.51 40.31 10.84
C ASN A 464 -9.02 40.91 9.51
N ASN A 465 -9.80 40.84 8.43
CA ASN A 465 -9.45 41.42 7.13
C ASN A 465 -9.74 42.94 7.11
N ALA A 466 -8.95 43.73 6.39
CA ALA A 466 -9.04 45.20 6.40
C ALA A 466 -9.17 45.82 5.01
N GLY A 467 -10.21 46.64 4.79
CA GLY A 467 -10.47 47.32 3.52
C GLY A 467 -10.48 48.86 3.62
N GLY A 468 -10.56 49.54 2.48
CA GLY A 468 -11.18 50.88 2.42
C GLY A 468 -12.69 50.77 2.58
N ASN A 469 -13.31 49.95 1.74
CA ASN A 469 -14.74 49.61 1.71
C ASN A 469 -14.89 48.08 1.68
N GLY A 470 -15.62 47.48 2.62
CA GLY A 470 -15.73 46.02 2.71
C GLY A 470 -14.47 45.37 3.29
N GLY A 471 -14.43 45.10 4.59
CA GLY A 471 -13.27 44.46 5.23
C GLY A 471 -13.09 43.00 4.83
N ALA A 472 -14.16 42.20 4.90
CA ALA A 472 -14.14 40.85 4.36
C ALA A 472 -14.38 40.87 2.84
N PHE A 473 -15.50 41.46 2.42
CA PHE A 473 -16.02 41.30 1.06
C PHE A 473 -16.54 42.63 0.51
N SER A 474 -16.32 42.87 -0.78
CA SER A 474 -16.84 44.04 -1.48
C SER A 474 -17.34 43.65 -2.87
N SER A 475 -18.42 44.29 -3.32
CA SER A 475 -18.91 44.13 -4.70
C SER A 475 -19.21 45.48 -5.34
N ASP A 476 -18.78 45.68 -6.58
CA ASP A 476 -19.28 46.76 -7.42
C ASP A 476 -20.24 46.21 -8.48
N ASN A 477 -21.38 46.87 -8.67
CA ASN A 477 -22.48 46.42 -9.54
C ASN A 477 -22.94 47.59 -10.42
N SER A 478 -22.20 47.79 -11.50
CA SER A 478 -22.39 48.87 -12.47
C SER A 478 -23.52 48.62 -13.48
N SER A 479 -24.12 47.41 -13.51
CA SER A 479 -25.05 46.97 -14.57
C SER A 479 -26.48 46.64 -14.09
N GLY A 480 -26.88 47.08 -12.89
CA GLY A 480 -28.30 47.13 -12.48
C GLY A 480 -29.02 45.79 -12.31
N ASN A 481 -28.29 44.67 -12.36
CA ASN A 481 -28.83 43.32 -12.28
C ASN A 481 -28.51 42.74 -10.89
N PRO A 482 -29.49 42.23 -10.11
CA PRO A 482 -29.22 41.71 -8.77
C PRO A 482 -28.37 40.44 -8.82
N GLN A 483 -27.23 40.47 -8.13
CA GLN A 483 -26.29 39.36 -8.06
C GLN A 483 -26.72 38.37 -6.96
N PRO A 484 -27.05 37.10 -7.28
CA PRO A 484 -27.39 36.09 -6.29
C PRO A 484 -26.11 35.60 -5.58
N VAL A 485 -25.67 36.35 -4.58
CA VAL A 485 -24.61 35.97 -3.66
C VAL A 485 -25.25 35.30 -2.44
N THR A 486 -24.90 34.04 -2.21
CA THR A 486 -25.39 33.25 -1.07
C THR A 486 -24.26 32.96 -0.10
N PHE A 487 -24.42 33.36 1.15
CA PHE A 487 -23.55 33.01 2.27
C PHE A 487 -24.27 32.02 3.18
N ARG A 488 -23.71 30.82 3.36
CA ARG A 488 -24.22 29.77 4.24
C ARG A 488 -23.19 29.43 5.30
N ASN A 489 -23.62 29.24 6.55
CA ASN A 489 -22.73 28.83 7.65
C ASN A 489 -21.43 29.67 7.70
N THR A 490 -21.51 30.99 7.51
CA THR A 490 -20.31 31.84 7.31
C THR A 490 -20.12 32.84 8.45
N ILE A 491 -18.90 32.91 9.00
CA ILE A 491 -18.52 33.87 10.05
C ILE A 491 -17.91 35.14 9.43
N PHE A 492 -18.33 36.30 9.93
CA PHE A 492 -17.74 37.62 9.69
C PHE A 492 -17.37 38.29 11.03
N HIS A 493 -16.09 38.30 11.38
CA HIS A 493 -15.60 38.78 12.68
C HIS A 493 -14.30 39.58 12.59
N GLY A 494 -14.12 40.62 13.42
CA GLY A 494 -12.89 41.41 13.49
C GLY A 494 -12.51 42.19 12.22
N ASN A 495 -13.25 42.03 11.12
CA ASN A 495 -12.96 42.73 9.87
C ASN A 495 -13.21 44.24 10.02
N THR A 496 -12.39 45.05 9.35
CA THR A 496 -12.40 46.51 9.45
C THR A 496 -12.50 47.16 8.08
N ALA A 497 -13.11 48.34 8.00
CA ALA A 497 -13.07 49.20 6.83
C ALA A 497 -12.80 50.63 7.26
N SER A 498 -11.92 51.32 6.54
CA SER A 498 -11.54 52.71 6.85
C SER A 498 -12.51 53.76 6.29
N ASN A 499 -13.47 53.37 5.44
CA ASN A 499 -14.57 54.21 4.95
C ASN A 499 -15.93 53.66 5.41
N GLN A 500 -16.35 52.50 4.88
CA GLN A 500 -17.72 51.98 5.02
C GLN A 500 -17.78 50.45 4.95
N GLY A 501 -18.76 49.86 5.62
CA GLY A 501 -19.02 48.41 5.56
C GLY A 501 -17.86 47.55 6.07
N PRO A 502 -17.51 47.60 7.37
CA PRO A 502 -16.36 46.88 7.92
C PRO A 502 -16.42 45.36 7.73
N GLN A 503 -17.62 44.77 7.65
CA GLN A 503 -17.76 43.38 7.20
C GLN A 503 -17.90 43.35 5.67
N MET A 504 -18.92 44.02 5.12
CA MET A 504 -19.21 44.00 3.68
C MET A 504 -19.69 45.33 3.13
N TRP A 505 -19.38 45.60 1.86
CA TRP A 505 -19.83 46.79 1.14
C TRP A 505 -20.29 46.47 -0.28
N ALA A 506 -21.34 47.13 -0.77
CA ALA A 506 -21.72 47.12 -2.17
C ALA A 506 -21.83 48.54 -2.77
N GLY A 507 -21.49 48.68 -4.05
CA GLY A 507 -21.64 49.94 -4.79
C GLY A 507 -23.08 50.41 -4.89
N SER A 508 -24.03 49.47 -5.01
CA SER A 508 -25.46 49.71 -5.08
C SER A 508 -26.23 48.72 -4.20
N SER A 509 -27.49 49.07 -3.86
CA SER A 509 -28.35 48.23 -3.01
C SER A 509 -28.62 46.88 -3.68
N THR A 510 -27.87 45.85 -3.27
CA THR A 510 -27.94 44.51 -3.87
C THR A 510 -28.62 43.55 -2.90
N ALA A 511 -29.38 42.58 -3.41
CA ALA A 511 -30.13 41.60 -2.63
C ALA A 511 -29.33 40.29 -2.47
N TYR A 512 -28.79 40.05 -1.28
CA TYR A 512 -28.01 38.85 -0.95
C TYR A 512 -28.80 37.87 -0.08
N THR A 513 -28.42 36.60 -0.12
CA THR A 513 -28.98 35.55 0.75
C THR A 513 -27.97 35.22 1.84
N PHE A 514 -28.42 35.23 3.10
CA PHE A 514 -27.61 34.82 4.24
C PHE A 514 -28.37 33.74 5.04
N GLU A 515 -27.78 32.56 5.12
CA GLU A 515 -28.34 31.38 5.79
C GLU A 515 -27.39 30.96 6.92
N ASN A 516 -27.87 30.96 8.16
CA ASN A 516 -27.11 30.55 9.34
C ASN A 516 -25.72 31.21 9.41
N CYS A 517 -25.66 32.53 9.24
CA CYS A 517 -24.41 33.29 9.26
C CYS A 517 -24.13 33.89 10.65
N MET A 518 -22.90 34.35 10.89
CA MET A 518 -22.60 35.15 12.08
C MET A 518 -21.94 36.47 11.70
N ASN A 519 -22.41 37.59 12.27
CA ASN A 519 -21.72 38.87 12.20
C ASN A 519 -21.54 39.51 13.58
N GLN A 520 -20.39 40.15 13.79
CA GLN A 520 -20.07 40.82 15.05
C GLN A 520 -20.82 42.15 15.23
N ASN A 521 -21.28 42.78 14.14
CA ASN A 521 -21.91 44.11 14.13
C ASN A 521 -22.76 44.29 12.85
N SER A 522 -23.58 45.35 12.80
CA SER A 522 -24.31 45.85 11.62
C SER A 522 -23.40 46.43 10.51
N GLY A 523 -22.18 45.89 10.36
CA GLY A 523 -21.11 46.37 9.50
C GLY A 523 -21.27 46.07 8.01
N PHE A 524 -22.51 45.99 7.52
CA PHE A 524 -22.85 45.86 6.11
C PHE A 524 -23.30 47.21 5.56
N TYR A 525 -22.86 47.56 4.36
CA TYR A 525 -23.23 48.82 3.70
C TYR A 525 -23.76 48.56 2.28
N ASN A 526 -24.92 49.12 1.95
CA ASN A 526 -25.68 48.84 0.72
C ASN A 526 -26.00 47.35 0.47
N ILE A 527 -25.91 46.51 1.51
CA ILE A 527 -26.39 45.12 1.44
C ILE A 527 -27.82 45.09 1.94
N SER A 528 -28.75 44.78 1.04
CA SER A 528 -30.09 44.29 1.40
C SER A 528 -30.06 42.77 1.33
N GLY A 529 -30.87 42.07 2.13
CA GLY A 529 -30.83 40.62 2.06
C GLY A 529 -31.83 39.89 2.92
N ASN A 530 -32.06 38.63 2.58
CA ASN A 530 -32.83 37.71 3.40
C ASN A 530 -31.88 37.04 4.40
N PHE A 531 -31.99 37.43 5.68
CA PHE A 531 -31.19 36.88 6.78
C PHE A 531 -32.01 35.80 7.49
N THR A 532 -31.69 34.54 7.21
CA THR A 532 -32.32 33.38 7.84
C THR A 532 -31.36 32.82 8.89
N ASN A 533 -31.81 32.73 10.15
CA ASN A 533 -31.06 32.16 11.28
C ASN A 533 -29.66 32.77 11.52
N CYS A 534 -29.41 34.01 11.11
CA CYS A 534 -28.12 34.66 11.35
C CYS A 534 -27.99 35.22 12.78
N LEU A 535 -26.85 34.95 13.41
CA LEU A 535 -26.47 35.47 14.72
C LEU A 535 -25.76 36.82 14.55
N THR A 536 -26.21 37.84 15.28
CA THR A 536 -25.71 39.21 15.14
C THR A 536 -25.32 39.80 16.49
N GLY A 537 -24.25 40.61 16.52
CA GLY A 537 -23.78 41.29 17.74
C GLY A 537 -23.10 40.36 18.75
N GLN A 538 -22.75 39.13 18.37
CA GLN A 538 -22.11 38.13 19.23
C GLN A 538 -20.66 37.86 18.79
N ASP A 539 -19.86 37.37 19.72
CA ASP A 539 -18.48 36.96 19.46
C ASP A 539 -18.42 35.44 19.18
N PRO A 540 -17.91 34.99 18.00
CA PRO A 540 -17.70 33.58 17.69
C PRO A 540 -16.60 32.91 18.54
N LEU A 541 -15.85 33.65 19.36
CA LEU A 541 -14.76 33.12 20.18
C LEU A 541 -13.74 32.33 19.34
N LEU A 542 -13.26 32.92 18.25
CA LEU A 542 -12.25 32.31 17.37
C LEU A 542 -10.87 32.30 18.03
N SER A 543 -10.12 31.21 17.86
CA SER A 543 -8.67 31.20 18.09
C SER A 543 -7.93 32.08 17.07
N ALA A 544 -6.65 32.35 17.32
CA ALA A 544 -5.75 32.81 16.26
C ALA A 544 -5.68 31.78 15.11
N LEU A 545 -5.32 32.22 13.91
CA LEU A 545 -5.06 31.34 12.77
C LEU A 545 -3.86 30.44 13.09
N ALA A 546 -4.09 29.14 13.15
CA ALA A 546 -3.10 28.14 13.56
C ALA A 546 -3.29 26.83 12.78
N ASP A 547 -2.30 25.95 12.84
CA ASP A 547 -2.51 24.57 12.47
C ASP A 547 -3.35 23.89 13.58
N ASN A 548 -4.50 23.33 13.18
CA ASN A 548 -5.41 22.62 14.07
C ASN A 548 -5.63 21.16 13.59
N GLY A 549 -4.64 20.56 12.91
CA GLY A 549 -4.66 19.18 12.45
C GLY A 549 -5.38 18.95 11.12
N GLY A 550 -5.36 19.94 10.22
CA GLY A 550 -5.95 19.85 8.88
C GLY A 550 -4.91 20.06 7.77
N PRO A 551 -5.32 20.02 6.48
CA PRO A 551 -4.39 20.27 5.37
C PRO A 551 -3.91 21.73 5.32
N THR A 552 -4.65 22.65 5.94
CA THR A 552 -4.40 24.09 5.94
C THR A 552 -4.75 24.70 7.31
N ARG A 553 -4.14 25.84 7.65
CA ARG A 553 -4.38 26.54 8.92
C ARG A 553 -5.82 27.05 9.01
N THR A 554 -6.42 26.93 10.19
CA THR A 554 -7.81 27.31 10.49
C THR A 554 -7.87 28.18 11.74
N MET A 555 -9.05 28.75 12.01
CA MET A 555 -9.35 29.44 13.27
C MET A 555 -10.38 28.59 14.02
N ALA A 556 -9.96 27.96 15.12
CA ALA A 556 -10.79 27.06 15.90
C ALA A 556 -11.85 27.81 16.70
N LEU A 557 -13.04 27.23 16.80
CA LEU A 557 -14.07 27.70 17.73
C LEU A 557 -13.67 27.31 19.17
N GLN A 558 -13.74 28.26 20.10
CA GLN A 558 -13.50 27.98 21.52
C GLN A 558 -14.78 27.50 22.22
N THR A 559 -14.60 26.78 23.33
CA THR A 559 -15.71 26.27 24.15
C THR A 559 -16.67 27.38 24.56
N GLY A 560 -17.97 27.19 24.28
CA GLY A 560 -19.01 28.19 24.55
C GLY A 560 -19.21 29.20 23.42
N SER A 561 -18.55 29.01 22.27
CA SER A 561 -18.83 29.79 21.06
C SER A 561 -20.30 29.66 20.63
N PRO A 562 -20.98 30.76 20.29
CA PRO A 562 -22.34 30.74 19.75
C PRO A 562 -22.41 30.22 18.31
N ALA A 563 -21.28 29.87 17.68
CA ALA A 563 -21.24 29.28 16.33
C ALA A 563 -21.42 27.74 16.34
N ILE A 564 -21.25 27.11 17.50
CA ILE A 564 -21.33 25.66 17.70
C ILE A 564 -22.79 25.20 17.58
N ASP A 565 -23.05 24.16 16.79
CA ASP A 565 -24.38 23.60 16.46
C ASP A 565 -25.38 24.64 15.87
N ALA A 566 -24.91 25.82 15.44
CA ALA A 566 -25.77 26.93 15.02
C ALA A 566 -25.97 27.02 13.49
N GLY A 567 -25.25 26.22 12.71
CA GLY A 567 -25.35 26.15 11.26
C GLY A 567 -26.49 25.27 10.75
N THR A 568 -26.51 25.05 9.44
CA THR A 568 -27.39 24.08 8.77
C THR A 568 -26.55 23.02 8.07
N SER A 569 -26.86 21.75 8.29
CA SER A 569 -26.23 20.63 7.58
C SER A 569 -26.73 20.50 6.13
N THR A 570 -27.85 21.14 5.78
CA THR A 570 -28.39 21.13 4.42
C THR A 570 -27.53 21.99 3.49
N GLY A 571 -26.87 21.35 2.53
CA GLY A 571 -25.95 22.03 1.60
C GLY A 571 -24.59 22.37 2.20
N ALA A 572 -24.29 21.92 3.42
CA ALA A 572 -22.94 21.93 3.98
C ALA A 572 -22.19 20.65 3.55
N PRO A 573 -20.86 20.69 3.40
CA PRO A 573 -20.06 19.48 3.24
C PRO A 573 -20.11 18.62 4.50
N ALA A 574 -19.98 17.31 4.35
CA ALA A 574 -19.95 16.36 5.46
C ALA A 574 -18.78 16.57 6.43
N GLN A 575 -17.72 17.23 5.97
CA GLN A 575 -16.50 17.54 6.72
C GLN A 575 -16.27 19.05 6.79
N ASP A 576 -15.47 19.49 7.77
CA ASP A 576 -14.94 20.85 7.87
C ASP A 576 -13.64 21.03 7.08
N GLN A 577 -13.01 22.21 7.17
CA GLN A 577 -11.75 22.53 6.47
C GLN A 577 -10.59 21.59 6.81
N ARG A 578 -10.65 20.86 7.92
CA ARG A 578 -9.60 19.93 8.35
C ARG A 578 -9.84 18.50 7.84
N GLY A 579 -10.97 18.23 7.19
CA GLY A 579 -11.42 16.88 6.86
C GLY A 579 -12.14 16.18 8.03
N TYR A 580 -12.50 16.89 9.10
CA TYR A 580 -13.19 16.30 10.25
C TYR A 580 -14.70 16.33 10.00
N TYR A 581 -15.36 15.19 10.17
CA TYR A 581 -16.80 15.05 10.02
C TYR A 581 -17.54 15.91 11.04
N ARG A 582 -18.62 16.53 10.54
CA ARG A 582 -19.51 17.36 11.33
C ARG A 582 -20.28 16.53 12.36
N SER A 583 -20.42 17.06 13.58
CA SER A 583 -20.86 16.35 14.78
C SER A 583 -22.07 17.02 15.40
N GLY A 584 -23.25 16.80 14.80
CA GLY A 584 -24.50 17.40 15.25
C GLY A 584 -25.14 18.21 14.13
N ALA A 585 -25.58 19.42 14.45
CA ALA A 585 -25.84 20.42 13.43
C ALA A 585 -24.48 21.01 13.01
N ALA A 586 -24.27 21.23 11.70
CA ALA A 586 -23.03 21.84 11.23
C ALA A 586 -22.73 23.16 11.96
N ASP A 587 -21.47 23.40 12.32
CA ASP A 587 -21.07 24.68 12.88
C ASP A 587 -21.12 25.81 11.84
N ILE A 588 -21.35 27.04 12.32
CA ILE A 588 -21.14 28.24 11.50
C ILE A 588 -19.62 28.46 11.37
N GLY A 589 -19.11 28.47 10.16
CA GLY A 589 -17.69 28.68 9.84
C GLY A 589 -17.03 27.49 9.15
N SER A 590 -15.72 27.62 8.97
CA SER A 590 -14.85 26.62 8.32
C SER A 590 -14.37 25.50 9.25
N TYR A 591 -14.63 25.60 10.56
CA TYR A 591 -14.17 24.69 11.60
C TYR A 591 -15.36 24.07 12.33
N GLU A 592 -15.28 22.78 12.65
CA GLU A 592 -16.25 22.07 13.49
C GLU A 592 -15.70 21.76 14.90
N PHE A 593 -16.36 22.29 15.93
CA PHE A 593 -16.10 21.96 17.32
C PHE A 593 -16.56 20.53 17.64
N GLY A 594 -15.67 19.72 18.20
CA GLY A 594 -15.98 18.32 18.49
C GLY A 594 -16.12 17.42 17.24
N GLY A 595 -15.83 17.93 16.04
CA GLY A 595 -15.78 17.13 14.81
C GLY A 595 -14.89 15.89 14.95
N THR A 596 -15.22 14.83 14.21
CA THR A 596 -14.59 13.50 14.36
C THR A 596 -14.00 12.99 13.05
N VAL A 597 -12.99 12.12 13.10
CA VAL A 597 -12.53 11.40 11.90
C VAL A 597 -13.45 10.20 11.62
N SER A 598 -13.56 9.78 10.35
CA SER A 598 -14.45 8.65 9.99
C SER A 598 -14.11 7.38 10.75
N LEU A 599 -15.13 6.68 11.24
CA LEU A 599 -15.02 5.31 11.74
C LEU A 599 -15.65 4.36 10.72
N PHE A 600 -14.92 3.35 10.27
CA PHE A 600 -15.37 2.31 9.34
C PHE A 600 -15.34 0.94 10.02
N ASP A 601 -16.17 0.00 9.56
CA ASP A 601 -16.08 -1.38 10.04
C ASP A 601 -14.94 -2.08 9.29
N VAL A 602 -14.16 -2.93 9.96
CA VAL A 602 -13.10 -3.73 9.34
C VAL A 602 -13.51 -5.19 9.32
N ALA A 603 -13.65 -5.78 8.15
CA ALA A 603 -13.83 -7.22 8.00
C ALA A 603 -12.48 -7.91 7.77
N VAL A 604 -12.19 -8.94 8.56
CA VAL A 604 -11.04 -9.82 8.36
C VAL A 604 -11.54 -11.19 7.89
N TYR A 605 -11.04 -11.64 6.75
CA TYR A 605 -11.33 -12.95 6.18
C TYR A 605 -10.05 -13.79 6.15
N LEU A 606 -10.16 -15.06 6.48
CA LEU A 606 -9.18 -16.07 6.14
C LEU A 606 -9.75 -16.98 5.05
N THR A 607 -8.96 -17.23 3.99
CA THR A 607 -9.31 -18.24 2.99
C THR A 607 -8.22 -19.30 2.88
N ARG A 608 -8.67 -20.53 2.60
CA ARG A 608 -7.80 -21.66 2.28
C ARG A 608 -7.80 -21.86 0.77
N ASN A 609 -6.60 -21.91 0.16
CA ASN A 609 -6.40 -22.16 -1.26
C ASN A 609 -7.27 -21.27 -2.18
N ASN A 610 -7.43 -20.00 -1.80
CA ASN A 610 -8.21 -18.95 -2.48
C ASN A 610 -9.72 -19.17 -2.65
N ASN A 611 -10.31 -20.31 -2.26
CA ASN A 611 -11.71 -20.66 -2.60
C ASN A 611 -12.64 -21.02 -1.44
N GLU A 612 -12.13 -21.29 -0.23
CA GLU A 612 -12.97 -21.50 0.96
C GLU A 612 -12.71 -20.41 1.99
N VAL A 613 -13.69 -19.52 2.21
CA VAL A 613 -13.70 -18.56 3.33
C VAL A 613 -13.99 -19.35 4.61
N SER A 614 -13.03 -19.44 5.52
CA SER A 614 -13.19 -20.26 6.72
C SER A 614 -13.98 -19.56 7.84
N GLU A 615 -13.91 -18.22 7.92
CA GLU A 615 -14.74 -17.40 8.81
C GLU A 615 -14.62 -15.90 8.46
N ASN A 616 -15.59 -15.09 8.91
CA ASN A 616 -15.60 -13.63 8.78
C ASN A 616 -15.71 -13.02 10.19
N ILE A 617 -14.79 -12.14 10.57
CA ILE A 617 -14.87 -11.36 11.80
C ILE A 617 -14.98 -9.88 11.46
N LEU A 618 -16.11 -9.29 11.86
CA LEU A 618 -16.42 -7.88 11.67
C LEU A 618 -16.00 -7.09 12.92
N TYR A 619 -15.13 -6.10 12.77
CA TYR A 619 -14.71 -5.16 13.80
C TYR A 619 -15.46 -3.83 13.60
N PRO A 620 -16.52 -3.54 14.37
CA PRO A 620 -17.35 -2.37 14.11
C PRO A 620 -16.69 -1.06 14.60
N LYS A 621 -16.87 0.02 13.83
CA LYS A 621 -16.57 1.42 14.19
C LYS A 621 -15.10 1.70 14.55
N VAL A 622 -14.18 1.27 13.69
CA VAL A 622 -12.75 1.58 13.82
C VAL A 622 -12.44 2.93 13.14
N GLY A 623 -11.98 3.91 13.92
CA GLY A 623 -11.55 5.20 13.37
C GLY A 623 -10.29 5.09 12.51
N PHE A 624 -10.20 5.94 11.48
CA PHE A 624 -8.90 6.23 10.86
C PHE A 624 -7.91 6.66 11.96
N GLY A 625 -6.85 5.89 12.18
CA GLY A 625 -5.89 6.11 13.27
C GLY A 625 -6.31 5.67 14.68
N SER A 626 -7.42 4.94 14.85
CA SER A 626 -7.83 4.37 16.15
C SER A 626 -7.31 2.93 16.34
N PRO A 627 -6.71 2.57 17.49
CA PRO A 627 -6.24 1.21 17.73
C PRO A 627 -7.40 0.23 17.93
N ILE A 628 -7.40 -0.87 17.18
CA ILE A 628 -8.27 -2.02 17.44
C ILE A 628 -7.71 -2.75 18.66
N THR A 629 -8.43 -2.71 19.78
CA THR A 629 -7.96 -3.21 21.09
C THR A 629 -8.51 -4.58 21.49
N SER A 630 -9.37 -5.20 20.67
CA SER A 630 -9.85 -6.57 20.89
C SER A 630 -8.89 -7.59 20.25
N PRO A 631 -8.37 -8.57 21.00
CA PRO A 631 -7.47 -9.58 20.45
C PRO A 631 -8.18 -10.47 19.44
N PHE A 632 -7.53 -10.74 18.31
CA PHE A 632 -7.91 -11.78 17.38
C PHE A 632 -7.45 -13.13 17.94
N SER A 633 -8.38 -14.05 18.23
CA SER A 633 -8.08 -15.43 18.58
C SER A 633 -8.75 -16.37 17.59
N TRP A 634 -7.95 -17.21 16.93
CA TRP A 634 -8.45 -18.25 16.04
C TRP A 634 -7.78 -19.57 16.40
N THR A 635 -8.59 -20.62 16.54
CA THR A 635 -8.16 -21.98 16.86
C THR A 635 -8.66 -22.91 15.76
N PRO A 636 -7.80 -23.72 15.11
CA PRO A 636 -8.26 -24.70 14.13
C PRO A 636 -9.24 -25.69 14.78
N ALA A 637 -10.41 -25.86 14.18
CA ALA A 637 -11.45 -26.77 14.69
C ALA A 637 -11.14 -28.28 14.49
N SER A 638 -10.00 -28.64 13.89
CA SER A 638 -9.61 -30.02 13.58
C SER A 638 -8.09 -30.24 13.81
N PRO A 639 -7.66 -31.41 14.33
CA PRO A 639 -6.25 -31.79 14.46
C PRO A 639 -5.55 -32.07 13.12
N ASP A 640 -6.28 -32.20 12.00
CA ASP A 640 -5.77 -32.70 10.72
C ASP A 640 -5.08 -31.61 9.88
N TRP A 641 -4.46 -30.61 10.53
CA TRP A 641 -3.58 -29.60 9.92
C TRP A 641 -2.18 -30.18 9.58
N THR A 642 -2.15 -31.45 9.18
CA THR A 642 -0.95 -32.21 8.87
C THR A 642 -0.53 -32.05 7.41
N TYR A 643 0.64 -31.46 7.21
CA TYR A 643 1.61 -31.83 6.17
C TYR A 643 1.09 -32.00 4.72
N ASN A 644 0.60 -30.90 4.14
CA ASN A 644 0.86 -30.54 2.74
C ASN A 644 0.47 -29.07 2.52
N ALA A 645 1.35 -28.28 1.90
CA ALA A 645 1.31 -26.81 1.89
C ALA A 645 -0.08 -26.20 1.59
N PRO A 646 -0.78 -25.60 2.57
CA PRO A 646 -1.94 -24.78 2.31
C PRO A 646 -1.48 -23.34 2.07
N LYS A 647 -1.91 -22.72 0.96
CA LYS A 647 -1.89 -21.26 0.87
C LYS A 647 -3.01 -20.74 1.77
N CYS A 648 -2.63 -20.06 2.84
CA CYS A 648 -3.55 -19.27 3.65
C CYS A 648 -3.45 -17.82 3.21
N THR A 649 -4.61 -17.21 2.95
CA THR A 649 -4.73 -15.84 2.46
C THR A 649 -5.57 -15.04 3.43
N ILE A 650 -4.97 -14.01 4.01
CA ILE A 650 -5.68 -13.05 4.87
C ILE A 650 -6.11 -11.86 4.01
N TYR A 651 -7.38 -11.49 4.09
CA TYR A 651 -7.93 -10.27 3.51
C TYR A 651 -8.38 -9.33 4.63
N VAL A 652 -7.97 -8.08 4.56
CA VAL A 652 -8.49 -6.99 5.41
C VAL A 652 -9.27 -6.04 4.51
N VAL A 653 -10.56 -5.82 4.81
CA VAL A 653 -11.47 -5.06 3.96
C VAL A 653 -12.23 -4.02 4.81
N PRO A 654 -12.14 -2.72 4.48
CA PRO A 654 -13.05 -1.72 5.00
C PRO A 654 -14.47 -2.00 4.50
N THR A 655 -15.42 -2.17 5.40
CA THR A 655 -16.84 -2.34 5.09
C THR A 655 -17.64 -1.14 5.60
N GLY A 656 -18.52 -0.57 4.77
CA GLY A 656 -19.51 0.41 5.23
C GLY A 656 -19.37 1.86 4.75
N SER A 657 -18.85 2.10 3.53
CA SER A 657 -19.09 3.37 2.82
C SER A 657 -19.23 3.13 1.31
N GLU A 658 -20.34 3.61 0.73
CA GLU A 658 -20.49 3.63 -0.73
C GLU A 658 -19.46 4.61 -1.32
N GLY A 659 -18.57 4.12 -2.18
CA GLY A 659 -17.61 4.94 -2.91
C GLY A 659 -16.13 4.83 -2.49
N MET A 660 -15.78 4.10 -1.43
CA MET A 660 -14.35 3.84 -1.14
C MET A 660 -13.84 2.61 -1.90
N VAL A 661 -12.80 2.81 -2.71
CA VAL A 661 -12.11 1.73 -3.42
C VAL A 661 -11.40 0.83 -2.40
N ALA A 662 -11.94 -0.35 -2.17
CA ALA A 662 -11.42 -1.28 -1.18
C ALA A 662 -10.08 -1.89 -1.63
N SER A 663 -8.97 -1.30 -1.18
CA SER A 663 -7.63 -1.88 -1.28
C SER A 663 -7.47 -3.02 -0.26
N SER A 664 -7.93 -4.21 -0.63
CA SER A 664 -7.75 -5.42 0.18
C SER A 664 -6.27 -5.82 0.22
N PHE A 665 -5.65 -5.74 1.40
CA PHE A 665 -4.30 -6.27 1.59
C PHE A 665 -4.33 -7.80 1.64
N VAL A 666 -3.46 -8.45 0.85
CA VAL A 666 -3.42 -9.90 0.62
C VAL A 666 -2.03 -10.44 0.95
N VAL A 667 -1.93 -11.22 2.04
CA VAL A 667 -0.70 -11.97 2.37
C VAL A 667 -0.93 -13.45 2.12
N ASN A 668 -0.14 -14.04 1.21
CA ASN A 668 -0.11 -15.48 1.01
C ASN A 668 1.15 -16.06 1.68
N PHE A 669 0.95 -17.08 2.51
CA PHE A 669 2.03 -17.83 3.14
C PHE A 669 2.24 -19.19 2.44
N ASP A 670 3.49 -19.52 2.09
CA ASP A 670 3.91 -20.88 1.67
C ASP A 670 4.95 -21.40 2.68
N ALA A 671 4.49 -22.24 3.59
CA ALA A 671 5.31 -22.81 4.68
C ALA A 671 6.44 -23.74 4.20
N THR A 672 6.44 -24.18 2.94
CA THR A 672 7.45 -25.14 2.43
C THR A 672 8.69 -24.49 1.83
N LYS A 673 8.69 -23.18 1.62
CA LYS A 673 9.78 -22.46 0.94
C LYS A 673 10.42 -21.33 1.74
N ALA A 674 9.85 -20.98 2.90
CA ALA A 674 10.21 -19.76 3.64
C ALA A 674 10.12 -18.48 2.77
N THR A 675 9.19 -18.48 1.80
CA THR A 675 8.96 -17.34 0.89
C THR A 675 7.55 -16.80 1.06
N LEU A 676 7.43 -15.51 1.38
CA LEU A 676 6.22 -14.75 1.10
C LEU A 676 6.07 -14.61 -0.42
N SER A 677 4.85 -14.74 -0.94
CA SER A 677 4.54 -14.33 -2.31
C SER A 677 3.24 -13.55 -2.34
N ALA A 678 3.33 -12.23 -2.51
CA ALA A 678 2.19 -11.47 -2.99
C ALA A 678 1.81 -12.02 -4.37
N ALA A 679 0.56 -12.45 -4.53
CA ALA A 679 0.01 -12.75 -5.84
C ALA A 679 -0.73 -11.49 -6.28
N ALA A 680 -0.29 -10.86 -7.36
CA ALA A 680 -1.00 -9.75 -7.95
C ALA A 680 -2.38 -10.23 -8.42
N GLY A 681 -3.44 -9.66 -7.84
CA GLY A 681 -4.80 -9.80 -8.32
C GLY A 681 -5.23 -8.48 -8.95
N ASP A 682 -5.01 -8.36 -10.26
CA ASP A 682 -5.61 -7.47 -11.27
C ASP A 682 -5.89 -5.97 -10.99
N ASN A 683 -5.54 -5.41 -9.83
CA ASN A 683 -5.58 -3.98 -9.55
C ASN A 683 -4.17 -3.46 -9.23
N ASN A 684 -3.53 -2.83 -10.22
CA ASN A 684 -2.17 -2.28 -10.11
C ASN A 684 -2.11 -1.09 -9.15
N LEU A 685 -1.46 -1.29 -7.99
CA LEU A 685 -0.97 -0.20 -7.11
C LEU A 685 0.45 -0.43 -6.59
N PHE A 686 1.11 -1.53 -7.01
CA PHE A 686 2.48 -1.89 -6.62
C PHE A 686 3.24 -2.55 -7.79
N ASP A 687 3.39 -1.83 -8.89
CA ASP A 687 4.23 -2.31 -9.98
C ASP A 687 5.73 -2.19 -9.60
N SER A 688 6.56 -3.12 -10.09
CA SER A 688 8.03 -3.24 -9.90
C SER A 688 8.62 -3.68 -8.54
N GLY A 689 7.81 -4.03 -7.52
CA GLY A 689 8.30 -4.56 -6.24
C GLY A 689 8.74 -6.04 -6.28
N ILE A 690 9.94 -6.36 -6.80
CA ILE A 690 10.43 -7.76 -6.80
C ILE A 690 10.96 -8.16 -5.41
N PHE A 691 10.19 -8.98 -4.70
CA PHE A 691 10.61 -9.63 -3.45
C PHE A 691 11.64 -10.74 -3.72
N TYR A 692 12.93 -10.42 -3.68
CA TYR A 692 13.98 -11.44 -3.66
C TYR A 692 14.20 -11.96 -2.25
N THR A 693 13.74 -13.17 -2.00
CA THR A 693 14.12 -13.95 -0.81
C THR A 693 15.49 -14.59 -1.03
N GLN A 694 16.49 -14.18 -0.26
CA GLN A 694 17.76 -14.91 -0.18
C GLN A 694 18.03 -15.32 1.27
N VAL A 695 17.91 -16.63 1.53
CA VAL A 695 18.43 -17.23 2.76
C VAL A 695 19.95 -17.15 2.70
N THR A 696 20.52 -16.18 3.41
CA THR A 696 21.97 -16.13 3.64
C THR A 696 22.33 -17.12 4.75
N GLY A 697 23.54 -17.70 4.70
CA GLY A 697 23.96 -18.90 5.46
C GLY A 697 24.08 -18.77 6.99
N THR A 698 23.24 -17.95 7.62
CA THR A 698 23.20 -17.65 9.07
C THR A 698 21.79 -17.77 9.64
N GLY A 699 20.87 -18.49 8.97
CA GLY A 699 19.47 -18.64 9.41
C GLY A 699 18.64 -17.34 9.37
N ARG A 700 19.19 -16.25 8.81
CA ARG A 700 18.52 -14.95 8.71
C ARG A 700 17.51 -14.93 7.57
N LEU A 701 16.23 -14.74 7.89
CA LEU A 701 15.24 -14.29 6.92
C LEU A 701 15.49 -12.81 6.60
N LYS A 702 16.36 -12.55 5.62
CA LYS A 702 16.59 -11.19 5.13
C LYS A 702 15.53 -10.87 4.07
N VAL A 703 14.42 -10.26 4.51
CA VAL A 703 13.45 -9.63 3.59
C VAL A 703 14.11 -8.38 3.02
N ASN A 704 14.77 -8.54 1.88
CA ASN A 704 15.50 -7.45 1.25
C ASN A 704 14.59 -6.79 0.22
N ALA A 705 13.93 -5.70 0.61
CA ALA A 705 13.15 -4.85 -0.29
C ALA A 705 14.09 -3.96 -1.13
N SER A 706 15.00 -4.59 -1.88
CA SER A 706 15.84 -3.91 -2.85
C SER A 706 14.97 -3.47 -4.02
N ASN A 707 14.79 -2.15 -4.14
CA ASN A 707 13.81 -1.46 -4.99
C ASN A 707 12.38 -1.40 -4.43
N ILE A 708 12.22 -0.83 -3.22
CA ILE A 708 11.22 0.23 -3.09
C ILE A 708 11.84 1.49 -3.71
N SER A 709 11.86 1.56 -5.04
CA SER A 709 12.36 2.74 -5.74
C SER A 709 11.29 3.84 -5.75
N SER A 710 11.62 4.97 -5.10
CA SER A 710 11.06 6.32 -5.35
C SER A 710 9.55 6.57 -5.22
N ALA A 711 8.72 5.60 -4.81
CA ALA A 711 7.26 5.75 -4.81
C ALA A 711 6.58 5.82 -3.41
N ILE A 712 7.33 6.09 -2.31
CA ILE A 712 6.75 6.25 -0.96
C ILE A 712 7.37 7.48 -0.27
N ASN A 713 6.60 8.57 -0.18
CA ASN A 713 6.97 9.84 0.46
C ASN A 713 6.17 10.08 1.75
N MET A 714 6.81 10.73 2.73
CA MET A 714 6.39 10.91 4.13
C MET A 714 7.36 11.99 4.74
N THR A 715 7.03 12.93 5.68
CA THR A 715 7.96 13.87 6.44
C THR A 715 7.70 14.14 7.98
N PRO A 716 8.67 14.08 8.96
CA PRO A 716 8.43 13.55 10.35
C PRO A 716 8.61 14.41 11.64
N GLY A 717 7.94 13.94 12.72
CA GLY A 717 8.44 13.88 14.13
C GLY A 717 7.36 14.07 15.23
N SER A 718 7.14 13.20 16.23
CA SER A 718 7.99 12.17 16.85
C SER A 718 7.25 10.89 17.33
N GLY A 719 7.77 9.70 16.99
CA GLY A 719 7.38 8.42 17.62
C GLY A 719 7.74 7.16 16.82
N LYS A 720 8.56 6.26 17.39
CA LYS A 720 8.83 4.89 16.86
C LYS A 720 7.51 4.05 16.80
N TYR A 721 7.24 3.12 15.87
CA TYR A 721 7.89 2.52 14.68
C TYR A 721 6.81 2.27 13.59
N LEU A 722 7.18 1.81 12.37
CA LEU A 722 6.23 1.35 11.33
C LEU A 722 5.65 -0.06 11.56
N ALA A 723 6.41 -0.94 12.21
CA ALA A 723 5.93 -2.22 12.76
C ALA A 723 6.98 -2.75 13.75
N ARG A 724 6.54 -3.37 14.86
CA ARG A 724 7.41 -4.14 15.77
C ARG A 724 6.88 -5.56 15.89
N LEU A 725 7.42 -6.47 15.07
CA LEU A 725 7.16 -7.90 15.20
C LEU A 725 8.04 -8.47 16.32
N ILE A 726 7.45 -8.78 17.47
CA ILE A 726 8.12 -9.48 18.57
C ILE A 726 7.75 -10.96 18.47
N PHE A 727 8.74 -11.82 18.26
CA PHE A 727 8.56 -13.27 18.31
C PHE A 727 9.07 -13.78 19.67
N THR A 728 8.17 -14.28 20.51
CA THR A 728 8.54 -14.91 21.79
C THR A 728 8.52 -16.42 21.63
N MET A 729 9.71 -17.01 21.50
CA MET A 729 9.90 -18.47 21.54
C MET A 729 9.63 -18.98 22.96
N LEU A 730 8.53 -19.73 23.17
CA LEU A 730 8.20 -20.23 24.52
C LEU A 730 8.76 -21.64 24.82
N LYS A 731 9.02 -22.50 23.83
CA LYS A 731 9.69 -23.82 23.98
C LYS A 731 10.38 -24.28 22.68
N PRO A 732 11.39 -25.18 22.75
CA PRO A 732 11.84 -25.94 21.59
C PRO A 732 10.73 -26.87 21.05
N GLY A 733 10.61 -26.98 19.73
CA GLY A 733 9.90 -28.10 19.07
C GLY A 733 8.45 -27.88 18.60
N HIS A 734 7.83 -26.72 18.80
CA HIS A 734 6.50 -26.40 18.24
C HIS A 734 6.45 -24.98 17.68
N LEU A 735 5.77 -24.81 16.53
CA LEU A 735 5.53 -23.51 15.90
C LEU A 735 4.08 -23.06 16.18
N GLU A 736 3.92 -22.09 17.07
CA GLU A 736 2.68 -21.32 17.23
C GLU A 736 3.05 -19.84 17.11
N VAL A 737 2.41 -19.13 16.18
CA VAL A 737 2.70 -17.71 15.90
C VAL A 737 1.55 -16.89 16.42
N SER A 738 1.75 -16.23 17.57
CA SER A 738 0.81 -15.23 18.09
C SER A 738 1.16 -13.84 17.55
N LEU A 739 0.15 -13.11 17.07
CA LEU A 739 0.24 -11.68 16.74
C LEU A 739 -0.31 -10.88 17.92
N ASP A 740 0.58 -10.60 18.89
CA ASP A 740 0.19 -9.99 20.18
C ASP A 740 -0.18 -8.49 20.06
N SER A 741 0.30 -7.81 19.00
CA SER A 741 -0.14 -6.45 18.64
C SER A 741 0.20 -6.11 17.18
N LEU A 742 -0.64 -5.28 16.56
CA LEU A 742 -0.30 -4.51 15.36
C LEU A 742 -0.48 -3.02 15.67
N ASP A 743 0.56 -2.23 15.43
CA ASP A 743 0.59 -0.78 15.62
C ASP A 743 1.00 -0.16 14.28
N PHE A 744 0.06 0.47 13.60
CA PHE A 744 0.27 1.17 12.33
C PHE A 744 0.28 2.67 12.60
N ARG A 745 1.43 3.31 12.43
CA ARG A 745 1.58 4.77 12.51
C ARG A 745 2.17 5.30 11.22
N GLN A 746 1.69 6.47 10.79
CA GLN A 746 2.34 7.24 9.75
C GLN A 746 3.72 7.66 10.28
N TYR A 747 4.78 7.14 9.65
CA TYR A 747 6.15 7.51 9.98
C TYR A 747 6.62 8.53 9.01
N ASP A 748 6.87 9.75 9.47
CA ASP A 748 7.23 10.77 8.50
C ASP A 748 8.67 10.43 7.91
N ILE A 749 9.27 11.08 6.90
CA ILE A 749 10.70 10.94 6.46
C ILE A 749 11.34 12.27 5.93
N ALA A 750 12.57 12.65 6.29
CA ALA A 750 13.24 13.80 5.63
C ALA A 750 14.02 13.36 4.38
N ALA A 751 14.17 14.24 3.37
CA ALA A 751 14.86 13.91 2.12
C ALA A 751 16.30 13.39 2.38
N ASN A 752 16.63 12.27 1.71
CA ASN A 752 17.87 11.47 1.80
C ASN A 752 18.04 10.51 2.99
N GLU A 753 17.03 10.22 3.81
CA GLU A 753 17.12 9.12 4.79
C GLU A 753 16.64 7.77 4.21
N GLN A 754 17.48 6.74 4.35
CA GLN A 754 17.08 5.36 4.02
C GLN A 754 16.17 4.78 5.11
N VAL A 755 14.93 4.43 4.76
CA VAL A 755 14.03 3.69 5.65
C VAL A 755 14.56 2.27 5.82
N SER A 756 15.29 2.06 6.91
CA SER A 756 15.68 0.72 7.35
C SER A 756 14.66 0.17 8.33
N LEU A 757 14.06 -0.98 8.01
CA LEU A 757 13.39 -1.83 9.00
C LEU A 757 14.46 -2.42 9.94
N VAL A 758 14.83 -1.64 10.95
CA VAL A 758 15.69 -2.11 12.04
C VAL A 758 14.81 -2.71 13.12
N THR A 759 14.71 -4.04 13.14
CA THR A 759 14.43 -4.73 14.39
C THR A 759 15.53 -4.34 15.37
N GLU A 760 15.20 -3.70 16.49
CA GLU A 760 16.18 -3.57 17.58
C GLU A 760 16.60 -4.98 17.98
N ASP A 761 17.89 -5.25 17.78
CA ASP A 761 18.52 -6.47 18.25
C ASP A 761 18.50 -6.44 19.79
N HIS A 762 17.56 -7.18 20.39
CA HIS A 762 17.51 -7.41 21.83
C HIS A 762 18.60 -8.40 22.30
N GLY A 763 19.72 -8.49 21.57
CA GLY A 763 20.78 -9.48 21.76
C GLY A 763 20.31 -10.92 21.55
N ALA A 764 19.13 -11.10 20.94
CA ALA A 764 18.45 -12.38 20.82
C ALA A 764 18.98 -13.14 19.60
N GLU A 765 20.26 -13.53 19.66
CA GLU A 765 20.76 -14.62 18.85
C GLU A 765 19.97 -15.89 19.20
N VAL A 766 18.91 -16.19 18.43
CA VAL A 766 18.21 -17.48 18.52
C VAL A 766 19.11 -18.56 17.90
N LYS A 767 20.10 -18.96 18.70
CA LYS A 767 21.08 -19.99 18.42
C LYS A 767 20.47 -21.37 18.62
N PHE A 768 19.92 -21.93 17.55
CA PHE A 768 19.60 -23.35 17.52
C PHE A 768 20.91 -24.15 17.31
N TYR A 769 21.51 -24.61 18.40
CA TYR A 769 22.64 -25.55 18.36
C TYR A 769 22.20 -26.92 18.89
N LEU A 770 22.33 -27.96 18.07
CA LEU A 770 22.08 -29.34 18.48
C LEU A 770 23.18 -29.78 19.45
N GLY A 771 22.87 -29.76 20.75
CA GLY A 771 23.87 -29.93 21.82
C GLY A 771 23.80 -28.88 22.92
N ASP A 772 23.08 -27.77 22.71
CA ASP A 772 22.95 -26.66 23.68
C ASP A 772 21.80 -26.95 24.66
N PHE A 773 22.18 -27.43 25.84
CA PHE A 773 21.29 -28.04 26.83
C PHE A 773 21.39 -27.40 28.21
N ALA A 774 22.44 -26.63 28.51
CA ALA A 774 22.64 -26.00 29.80
C ALA A 774 22.18 -24.54 29.78
N SER A 775 21.48 -24.12 30.83
CA SER A 775 21.53 -22.73 31.27
C SER A 775 21.46 -22.67 32.79
N ALA A 776 22.02 -21.61 33.37
CA ALA A 776 22.25 -21.52 34.82
C ALA A 776 21.00 -21.22 35.65
N SER A 777 19.80 -21.12 35.06
CA SER A 777 18.60 -20.66 35.79
C SER A 777 17.22 -21.11 35.29
N VAL A 778 17.04 -21.63 34.06
CA VAL A 778 15.71 -22.07 33.56
C VAL A 778 15.83 -23.31 32.68
N GLU A 779 15.07 -24.37 32.98
CA GLU A 779 15.26 -25.70 32.38
C GLU A 779 15.05 -25.82 30.86
N THR A 780 14.48 -24.82 30.18
CA THR A 780 13.96 -24.96 28.79
C THR A 780 14.64 -24.11 27.71
N THR A 781 15.68 -23.35 28.04
CA THR A 781 16.47 -22.57 27.07
C THR A 781 17.96 -22.80 27.31
N GLY A 782 18.71 -23.10 26.24
CA GLY A 782 20.16 -23.21 26.25
C GLY A 782 20.86 -21.86 26.42
N ASP A 783 22.18 -21.86 26.64
CA ASP A 783 22.99 -20.65 26.85
C ASP A 783 23.59 -20.07 25.56
N GLY A 784 23.36 -20.73 24.41
CA GLY A 784 23.84 -20.31 23.10
C GLY A 784 25.27 -20.73 22.81
N LEU A 785 25.87 -21.63 23.61
CA LEU A 785 27.23 -22.15 23.43
C LEU A 785 27.30 -23.63 23.82
N ILE A 786 27.45 -24.56 22.87
CA ILE A 786 27.74 -25.96 23.25
C ILE A 786 29.12 -26.02 23.92
N ASN A 787 29.15 -26.21 25.23
CA ASN A 787 30.34 -26.09 26.06
C ASN A 787 30.41 -27.18 27.16
N ILE A 788 31.35 -27.03 28.10
CA ILE A 788 31.58 -28.02 29.17
C ILE A 788 30.37 -28.17 30.11
N ASN A 789 29.55 -27.13 30.25
CA ASN A 789 28.30 -27.17 31.00
C ASN A 789 27.34 -28.19 30.38
N ASP A 790 27.14 -28.13 29.06
CA ASP A 790 26.29 -29.05 28.31
C ASP A 790 26.84 -30.48 28.33
N LEU A 791 28.16 -30.63 28.21
CA LEU A 791 28.83 -31.94 28.28
C LEU A 791 28.54 -32.64 29.61
N SER A 792 28.49 -31.90 30.72
CA SER A 792 28.17 -32.47 32.04
C SER A 792 26.74 -32.99 32.13
N LEU A 793 25.78 -32.31 31.49
CA LEU A 793 24.37 -32.72 31.44
C LEU A 793 24.16 -33.86 30.45
N PHE A 794 24.73 -33.76 29.25
CA PHE A 794 24.68 -34.78 28.21
C PHE A 794 25.26 -36.11 28.69
N ALA A 795 26.44 -36.09 29.33
CA ALA A 795 27.06 -37.28 29.91
C ALA A 795 26.20 -37.94 31.01
N SER A 796 25.35 -37.17 31.71
CA SER A 796 24.43 -37.71 32.72
C SER A 796 23.19 -38.41 32.13
N ALA A 797 22.85 -38.10 30.87
CA ALA A 797 21.69 -38.65 30.16
C ALA A 797 22.04 -39.77 29.16
N TYR A 798 23.35 -40.00 28.92
CA TYR A 798 23.88 -40.91 27.91
C TYR A 798 23.50 -42.39 28.15
N TRP A 799 23.33 -43.14 27.06
CA TRP A 799 22.80 -44.52 27.01
C TRP A 799 21.42 -44.73 27.66
N SER A 800 20.60 -43.68 27.75
CA SER A 800 19.28 -43.77 28.37
C SER A 800 18.14 -43.66 27.34
N ASN A 801 17.06 -44.43 27.57
CA ASN A 801 15.91 -44.53 26.65
C ASN A 801 14.69 -43.71 27.15
N HIS A 802 13.86 -43.25 26.22
CA HIS A 802 12.64 -42.46 26.42
C HIS A 802 11.58 -43.11 27.34
N ALA A 803 11.50 -44.43 27.42
CA ALA A 803 10.43 -45.15 28.13
C ALA A 803 10.56 -45.21 29.67
N GLN A 804 11.60 -44.62 30.27
CA GLN A 804 11.97 -44.86 31.68
C GLN A 804 12.04 -43.62 32.60
N VAL A 805 11.96 -42.38 32.08
CA VAL A 805 11.97 -41.13 32.89
C VAL A 805 11.11 -40.06 32.19
N SER A 806 10.78 -38.94 32.87
CA SER A 806 9.81 -37.94 32.40
C SER A 806 10.10 -37.36 31.01
N THR A 807 9.02 -37.17 30.24
CA THR A 807 9.04 -36.77 28.82
C THR A 807 9.68 -35.42 28.52
N LEU A 808 9.77 -34.52 29.50
CA LEU A 808 10.37 -33.19 29.35
C LEU A 808 11.89 -33.17 29.47
N TYR A 809 12.49 -34.12 30.19
CA TYR A 809 13.94 -34.09 30.46
C TYR A 809 14.75 -34.67 29.28
N LYS A 810 14.20 -35.64 28.54
CA LYS A 810 14.98 -36.41 27.53
C LYS A 810 14.82 -35.96 26.08
N SER A 811 13.66 -35.42 25.68
CA SER A 811 13.49 -34.78 24.36
C SER A 811 14.43 -33.59 24.15
N LYS A 812 15.06 -33.13 25.23
CA LYS A 812 16.10 -32.11 25.24
C LYS A 812 17.45 -32.63 24.73
N PHE A 813 17.84 -33.87 25.04
CA PHE A 813 19.17 -34.43 24.76
C PHE A 813 19.21 -35.39 23.56
N ASP A 814 18.04 -35.83 23.11
CA ASP A 814 17.80 -36.70 21.95
C ASP A 814 17.83 -35.84 20.68
N VAL A 815 19.04 -35.67 20.12
CA VAL A 815 19.37 -34.78 18.99
C VAL A 815 19.88 -35.53 17.76
N GLY A 816 19.89 -36.85 17.80
CA GLY A 816 20.16 -37.74 16.69
C GLY A 816 18.98 -38.69 16.37
N PRO A 817 19.03 -39.39 15.23
CA PRO A 817 19.90 -39.10 14.10
C PRO A 817 19.43 -37.87 13.30
N THR A 818 20.38 -37.14 12.73
CA THR A 818 20.08 -36.25 11.59
C THR A 818 19.68 -37.10 10.38
N ASN A 819 18.73 -36.64 9.57
CA ASN A 819 18.39 -37.34 8.33
C ASN A 819 19.62 -37.56 7.42
N ALA A 820 19.52 -38.52 6.48
CA ALA A 820 20.62 -39.02 5.65
C ALA A 820 21.34 -37.98 4.75
N SER A 821 20.95 -36.70 4.81
CA SER A 821 21.57 -35.59 4.09
C SER A 821 22.87 -35.08 4.75
N GLY A 822 23.20 -35.52 5.97
CA GLY A 822 24.43 -35.10 6.69
C GLY A 822 24.48 -33.60 7.03
N ASN A 823 23.31 -32.95 7.18
CA ASN A 823 23.22 -31.52 7.46
C ASN A 823 23.08 -31.25 8.97
N TYR A 824 24.16 -30.75 9.57
CA TYR A 824 24.24 -30.34 10.98
C TYR A 824 23.28 -29.22 11.41
N PHE A 825 22.65 -28.53 10.46
CA PHE A 825 21.66 -27.48 10.71
C PHE A 825 20.22 -27.95 10.37
N ALA A 826 20.02 -29.24 10.10
CA ALA A 826 18.68 -29.81 9.96
C ALA A 826 18.03 -30.05 11.33
N LEU A 827 16.70 -30.09 11.37
CA LEU A 827 15.97 -30.54 12.56
C LEU A 827 16.32 -32.02 12.84
N PRO A 828 16.59 -32.39 14.10
CA PRO A 828 16.87 -33.77 14.48
C PRO A 828 15.59 -34.60 14.38
N THR A 829 15.73 -35.89 14.09
CA THR A 829 14.60 -36.83 14.18
C THR A 829 14.81 -37.71 15.40
N ALA A 830 14.44 -37.18 16.57
CA ALA A 830 14.59 -37.86 17.87
C ALA A 830 14.08 -39.31 17.81
N ASP A 831 14.93 -40.27 18.14
CA ASP A 831 14.62 -41.72 18.03
C ASP A 831 14.25 -42.37 19.38
N GLY A 832 14.39 -41.63 20.47
CA GLY A 832 14.10 -42.06 21.83
C GLY A 832 15.30 -42.65 22.58
N ASN A 833 16.51 -42.66 22.01
CA ASN A 833 17.70 -43.27 22.61
C ASN A 833 18.90 -42.33 22.55
N ILE A 834 19.35 -41.81 23.70
CA ILE A 834 20.54 -40.95 23.74
C ILE A 834 21.79 -41.85 23.63
N ASN A 835 22.44 -41.87 22.47
CA ASN A 835 23.45 -42.86 22.10
C ASN A 835 24.62 -42.27 21.28
N PHE A 836 25.39 -43.13 20.61
CA PHE A 836 26.55 -42.76 19.80
C PHE A 836 26.21 -41.69 18.74
N GLU A 837 25.03 -41.74 18.11
CA GLU A 837 24.61 -40.71 17.15
C GLU A 837 24.53 -39.32 17.78
N ASP A 838 23.90 -39.18 18.94
CA ASP A 838 23.83 -37.92 19.68
C ASP A 838 25.22 -37.42 20.11
N LEU A 839 26.12 -38.34 20.48
CA LEU A 839 27.50 -37.99 20.82
C LEU A 839 28.23 -37.36 19.63
N ILE A 840 28.00 -37.82 18.40
CA ILE A 840 28.66 -37.24 17.22
C ILE A 840 28.07 -35.86 16.88
N ILE A 841 26.75 -35.70 16.97
CA ILE A 841 26.10 -34.39 16.80
C ILE A 841 26.62 -33.39 17.83
N PHE A 842 26.62 -33.77 19.11
CA PHE A 842 27.17 -32.98 20.22
C PHE A 842 28.65 -32.64 19.99
N SER A 843 29.48 -33.63 19.67
CA SER A 843 30.93 -33.47 19.52
C SER A 843 31.31 -32.56 18.36
N VAL A 844 30.61 -32.65 17.23
CA VAL A 844 30.87 -31.77 16.07
C VAL A 844 30.35 -30.35 16.29
N GLY A 845 29.30 -30.17 17.11
CA GLY A 845 28.74 -28.89 17.52
C GLY A 845 29.55 -28.15 18.60
N TYR A 846 30.21 -28.87 19.51
CA TYR A 846 30.93 -28.30 20.65
C TYR A 846 31.92 -27.20 20.27
N GLY A 847 31.94 -26.11 21.05
CA GLY A 847 32.85 -24.99 20.88
C GLY A 847 32.64 -24.13 19.62
N LYS A 848 31.59 -24.38 18.82
CA LYS A 848 31.29 -23.60 17.61
C LYS A 848 30.33 -22.44 17.90
N SER A 849 30.81 -21.23 17.62
CA SER A 849 29.97 -20.14 17.09
C SER A 849 30.27 -19.97 15.59
N ALA A 850 29.37 -19.32 14.83
CA ALA A 850 29.30 -19.44 13.37
C ALA A 850 30.60 -19.10 12.61
N GLY A 851 31.02 -19.96 11.66
CA GLY A 851 32.00 -19.55 10.62
C GLY A 851 32.86 -20.62 9.93
N ASN A 852 33.06 -21.82 10.50
CA ASN A 852 34.13 -22.72 10.02
C ASN A 852 33.66 -23.84 9.07
N GLU A 853 34.33 -23.95 7.91
CA GLU A 853 34.23 -25.12 7.02
C GLU A 853 34.95 -26.33 7.62
N LEU A 854 34.30 -27.50 7.59
CA LEU A 854 34.90 -28.77 8.01
C LEU A 854 35.70 -29.41 6.84
N PRO A 855 36.84 -30.07 7.10
CA PRO A 855 37.63 -30.72 6.06
C PRO A 855 36.81 -31.77 5.31
N LYS A 856 36.65 -31.60 3.99
CA LYS A 856 35.99 -32.58 3.12
C LYS A 856 36.99 -33.61 2.62
N VAL A 857 37.19 -34.68 3.38
CA VAL A 857 37.99 -35.83 2.95
C VAL A 857 37.09 -36.90 2.32
N LYS A 858 37.59 -37.58 1.29
CA LYS A 858 36.87 -38.68 0.64
C LYS A 858 36.80 -39.88 1.58
N VAL A 859 35.59 -40.33 1.89
CA VAL A 859 35.37 -41.54 2.70
C VAL A 859 35.93 -42.77 1.96
N ASN A 860 36.93 -43.40 2.58
CA ASN A 860 37.55 -44.66 2.21
C ASN A 860 37.62 -45.52 3.48
N PRO A 861 37.79 -46.85 3.39
CA PRO A 861 37.81 -47.68 4.59
C PRO A 861 39.00 -47.41 5.53
N ILE A 862 38.76 -47.57 6.83
CA ILE A 862 39.80 -47.63 7.87
C ILE A 862 40.00 -49.07 8.34
N ASP A 863 41.20 -49.38 8.80
CA ASP A 863 41.57 -50.66 9.40
C ASP A 863 41.63 -50.53 10.94
N VAL A 864 41.15 -51.56 11.65
CA VAL A 864 41.24 -51.68 13.12
C VAL A 864 41.97 -52.96 13.50
N THR A 865 42.89 -52.87 14.45
CA THR A 865 43.68 -53.99 14.99
C THR A 865 43.86 -53.86 16.51
N LEU A 866 43.78 -54.98 17.25
CA LEU A 866 44.14 -55.05 18.67
C LEU A 866 45.58 -55.55 18.82
N GLY A 867 46.34 -54.96 19.74
CA GLY A 867 47.60 -55.51 20.26
C GLY A 867 47.47 -56.01 21.70
N GLU A 868 48.56 -56.50 22.27
CA GLU A 868 48.59 -57.10 23.61
C GLU A 868 49.78 -56.55 24.42
N GLU A 869 49.49 -55.97 25.59
CA GLU A 869 50.49 -55.54 26.57
C GLU A 869 50.07 -56.02 27.98
N ILE A 870 50.76 -57.02 28.52
CA ILE A 870 50.46 -57.54 29.88
C ILE A 870 51.39 -56.85 30.88
N VAL A 871 50.81 -56.11 31.84
CA VAL A 871 51.55 -55.42 32.92
C VAL A 871 51.09 -55.96 34.28
N GLY A 872 51.74 -57.04 34.70
CA GLY A 872 51.44 -57.72 35.97
C GLY A 872 50.11 -58.50 35.91
N ASN A 873 49.18 -58.17 36.81
CA ASN A 873 47.83 -58.75 36.83
C ASN A 873 46.84 -57.96 35.93
N THR A 874 47.24 -56.77 35.48
CA THR A 874 46.44 -55.90 34.61
C THR A 874 46.73 -56.21 33.15
N VAL A 875 45.68 -56.35 32.34
CA VAL A 875 45.78 -56.50 30.87
C VAL A 875 45.57 -55.13 30.25
N ARG A 876 46.48 -54.70 29.38
CA ARG A 876 46.43 -53.41 28.68
C ARG A 876 46.40 -53.68 27.16
N VAL A 877 45.28 -53.38 26.51
CA VAL A 877 45.04 -53.75 25.10
C VAL A 877 45.06 -52.49 24.24
N PRO A 878 46.16 -52.19 23.52
CA PRO A 878 46.18 -51.09 22.55
C PRO A 878 45.25 -51.35 21.36
N VAL A 879 44.45 -50.33 21.01
CA VAL A 879 43.61 -50.29 19.81
C VAL A 879 44.30 -49.42 18.76
N TYR A 880 44.67 -50.04 17.64
CA TYR A 880 45.33 -49.40 16.51
C TYR A 880 44.32 -49.06 15.40
N LEU A 881 44.49 -47.88 14.80
CA LEU A 881 43.85 -47.50 13.53
C LEU A 881 44.92 -47.34 12.43
N SER A 882 44.60 -47.78 11.22
CA SER A 882 45.37 -47.49 10.00
C SER A 882 44.45 -47.36 8.78
N GLY A 883 45.01 -47.08 7.61
CA GLY A 883 44.24 -46.81 6.39
C GLY A 883 43.81 -45.35 6.30
N SER A 884 42.60 -45.09 5.81
CA SER A 884 42.15 -43.73 5.48
C SER A 884 41.63 -42.95 6.69
N VAL A 885 42.48 -42.80 7.71
CA VAL A 885 42.12 -42.23 9.02
C VAL A 885 41.97 -40.71 9.02
N GLU A 886 42.19 -40.01 7.90
CA GLU A 886 42.36 -38.55 7.77
C GLU A 886 41.18 -37.67 8.25
N ASP A 887 39.99 -38.23 8.49
CA ASP A 887 38.81 -37.52 9.00
C ASP A 887 37.96 -38.37 9.97
N VAL A 888 38.58 -39.18 10.84
CA VAL A 888 37.82 -39.97 11.83
C VAL A 888 37.47 -39.10 13.03
N ARG A 889 36.15 -38.90 13.27
CA ARG A 889 35.62 -38.08 14.38
C ARG A 889 35.08 -38.89 15.53
N GLY A 890 34.33 -39.94 15.20
CA GLY A 890 33.65 -40.82 16.15
C GLY A 890 34.06 -42.26 15.96
N LEU A 891 34.19 -42.99 17.06
CA LEU A 891 34.47 -44.42 17.10
C LEU A 891 33.60 -45.07 18.18
N SER A 892 32.84 -46.09 17.83
CA SER A 892 32.12 -46.94 18.78
C SER A 892 32.65 -48.36 18.64
N PHE A 893 33.05 -48.98 19.74
CA PHE A 893 33.57 -50.35 19.79
C PHE A 893 32.72 -51.21 20.74
N SER A 894 32.32 -52.39 20.27
CA SER A 894 31.63 -53.40 21.09
C SER A 894 32.55 -54.61 21.26
N PHE A 895 32.74 -55.09 22.49
CA PHE A 895 33.58 -56.25 22.80
C PHE A 895 32.85 -57.26 23.70
N ARG A 896 33.10 -58.55 23.49
CA ARG A 896 32.75 -59.63 24.44
C ARG A 896 33.97 -60.01 25.27
N THR A 897 33.84 -60.04 26.59
CA THR A 897 34.98 -60.24 27.48
C THR A 897 34.63 -60.89 28.81
N GLY A 898 35.48 -61.83 29.24
CA GLY A 898 35.48 -62.34 30.62
C GLY A 898 36.37 -61.51 31.56
N MET A 899 36.97 -60.45 31.04
CA MET A 899 37.77 -59.50 31.80
C MET A 899 36.90 -58.34 32.32
N THR A 900 37.26 -57.76 33.46
CA THR A 900 36.60 -56.59 34.05
C THR A 900 37.29 -55.31 33.58
N LEU A 901 36.63 -54.53 32.73
CA LEU A 901 37.11 -53.24 32.22
C LEU A 901 37.19 -52.23 33.38
N LYS A 902 38.39 -51.71 33.64
CA LYS A 902 38.66 -50.69 34.66
C LYS A 902 38.73 -49.29 34.09
N GLY A 903 39.10 -49.16 32.82
CA GLY A 903 39.28 -47.87 32.19
C GLY A 903 39.67 -47.99 30.73
N VAL A 904 39.53 -46.87 30.03
CA VAL A 904 40.08 -46.67 28.70
C VAL A 904 41.04 -45.50 28.78
N GLU A 905 42.33 -45.77 28.60
CA GLU A 905 43.35 -44.73 28.54
C GLU A 905 43.41 -44.17 27.12
N LYS A 906 43.22 -42.87 26.95
CA LYS A 906 43.27 -42.21 25.65
C LYS A 906 44.70 -42.23 25.10
N ALA A 907 44.87 -42.47 23.81
CA ALA A 907 46.17 -42.50 23.13
C ALA A 907 46.12 -41.73 21.80
N GLY A 908 47.29 -41.50 21.20
CA GLY A 908 47.40 -40.78 19.92
C GLY A 908 46.64 -39.45 19.94
N GLU A 909 45.85 -39.20 18.90
CA GLU A 909 45.08 -37.95 18.78
C GLU A 909 43.80 -37.91 19.65
N LEU A 910 43.36 -39.03 20.24
CA LEU A 910 42.34 -39.01 21.31
C LEU A 910 42.91 -38.56 22.67
N ASN A 911 44.23 -38.65 22.89
CA ASN A 911 44.84 -38.15 24.13
C ASN A 911 44.94 -36.62 24.20
N ASN A 912 44.59 -35.92 23.12
CA ASN A 912 44.46 -34.46 23.12
C ASN A 912 43.37 -34.01 24.11
N GLU A 913 43.44 -32.74 24.53
CA GLU A 913 42.55 -32.15 25.54
C GLU A 913 41.05 -32.28 25.21
N ASN A 914 40.70 -32.37 23.92
CA ASN A 914 39.33 -32.47 23.44
C ASN A 914 38.89 -33.91 23.09
N GLY A 915 39.67 -34.95 23.41
CA GLY A 915 39.23 -36.33 23.23
C GLY A 915 38.27 -36.78 24.32
N PHE A 916 37.07 -37.19 23.96
CA PHE A 916 36.07 -37.77 24.85
C PHE A 916 36.00 -39.28 24.66
N VAL A 917 35.91 -40.01 25.77
CA VAL A 917 35.70 -41.46 25.79
C VAL A 917 34.76 -41.77 26.95
N ILE A 918 33.71 -42.54 26.66
CA ILE A 918 32.82 -43.11 27.65
C ILE A 918 32.73 -44.62 27.44
N PHE A 919 32.74 -45.39 28.52
CA PHE A 919 32.69 -46.85 28.47
C PHE A 919 31.72 -47.40 29.50
N ARG A 920 31.11 -48.55 29.18
CA ARG A 920 30.34 -49.37 30.12
C ARG A 920 30.64 -50.83 29.89
N GLN A 921 30.46 -51.65 30.92
CA GLN A 921 30.43 -53.09 30.80
C GLN A 921 29.16 -53.62 31.46
N GLU A 922 28.33 -54.32 30.69
CA GLU A 922 27.10 -54.96 31.12
C GLU A 922 27.25 -56.48 30.92
N GLY A 923 27.67 -57.17 31.97
CA GLY A 923 28.01 -58.60 31.90
C GLY A 923 29.29 -58.85 31.09
N ASP A 924 29.18 -59.64 30.02
CA ASP A 924 30.29 -59.91 29.09
C ASP A 924 30.45 -58.81 28.02
N LEU A 925 29.45 -57.95 27.80
CA LEU A 925 29.51 -56.92 26.77
C LEU A 925 30.15 -55.63 27.32
N ALA A 926 31.29 -55.23 26.75
CA ALA A 926 31.93 -53.93 26.99
C ALA A 926 31.75 -53.01 25.77
N GLN A 927 31.11 -51.85 25.98
CA GLN A 927 30.92 -50.82 24.96
C GLN A 927 31.85 -49.64 25.26
N ILE A 928 32.54 -49.13 24.24
CA ILE A 928 33.41 -47.95 24.30
C ILE A 928 33.03 -47.01 23.17
N ASP A 929 32.46 -45.85 23.53
CA ASP A 929 32.16 -44.77 22.59
C ASP A 929 33.19 -43.65 22.78
N ALA A 930 33.79 -43.19 21.69
CA ALA A 930 34.84 -42.18 21.68
C ALA A 930 34.60 -41.14 20.58
N ALA A 931 34.91 -39.89 20.86
CA ALA A 931 34.80 -38.80 19.89
C ALA A 931 35.87 -37.72 20.11
N VAL A 932 36.31 -37.08 19.03
CA VAL A 932 37.06 -35.81 19.12
C VAL A 932 36.06 -34.67 19.19
N ILE A 933 35.96 -34.06 20.36
CA ILE A 933 35.09 -32.91 20.63
C ILE A 933 35.65 -31.66 19.93
N GLY A 934 34.76 -30.87 19.33
CA GLY A 934 35.05 -29.63 18.63
C GLY A 934 35.33 -29.86 17.15
N GLY A 935 34.37 -29.47 16.30
CA GLY A 935 34.53 -29.63 14.85
C GLY A 935 35.64 -28.76 14.23
N ASP A 936 36.07 -27.69 14.88
CA ASP A 936 37.24 -26.89 14.46
C ASP A 936 38.58 -27.57 14.81
N LYS A 937 38.58 -28.57 15.70
CA LYS A 937 39.78 -29.31 16.09
C LYS A 937 40.16 -30.29 15.00
N LYS A 938 41.45 -30.64 14.93
CA LYS A 938 41.94 -31.72 14.06
C LYS A 938 41.19 -33.02 14.40
N ALA A 939 40.64 -33.70 13.40
CA ALA A 939 40.11 -35.05 13.57
C ALA A 939 41.25 -36.02 13.98
N ILE A 940 40.92 -37.27 14.31
CA ILE A 940 41.95 -38.31 14.15
C ILE A 940 42.32 -38.31 12.66
N SER A 941 43.62 -38.35 12.40
CA SER A 941 44.20 -38.03 11.09
C SER A 941 45.62 -38.60 10.89
N ALA A 942 46.12 -39.36 11.87
CA ALA A 942 47.38 -40.10 11.80
C ALA A 942 47.13 -41.55 12.26
N GLU A 943 47.76 -42.51 11.57
CA GLU A 943 47.70 -43.92 11.96
C GLU A 943 48.42 -44.16 13.30
N GLY A 944 47.96 -45.15 14.08
CA GLY A 944 48.58 -45.52 15.35
C GLY A 944 47.59 -45.93 16.43
N ILE A 945 48.07 -45.99 17.68
CA ILE A 945 47.26 -46.35 18.84
C ILE A 945 46.37 -45.17 19.24
N VAL A 946 45.05 -45.38 19.31
CA VAL A 946 44.07 -44.36 19.71
C VAL A 946 43.54 -44.55 21.13
N ALA A 947 43.58 -45.77 21.66
CA ALA A 947 43.25 -46.03 23.06
C ALA A 947 43.97 -47.28 23.58
N TYR A 948 44.07 -47.40 24.91
CA TYR A 948 44.40 -48.66 25.59
C TYR A 948 43.22 -49.06 26.49
N LEU A 949 42.68 -50.26 26.31
CA LEU A 949 41.67 -50.82 27.19
C LEU A 949 42.37 -51.49 28.38
N VAL A 950 41.96 -51.15 29.61
CA VAL A 950 42.63 -51.61 30.84
C VAL A 950 41.71 -52.53 31.62
N PHE A 951 42.13 -53.78 31.86
CA PHE A 951 41.34 -54.79 32.57
C PHE A 951 42.07 -55.36 33.80
N GLU A 952 41.35 -55.65 34.88
CA GLU A 952 41.93 -56.12 36.17
C GLU A 952 42.23 -57.62 36.24
N ASN A 953 41.64 -58.42 35.36
CA ASN A 953 41.81 -59.88 35.35
C ASN A 953 42.07 -60.41 33.94
N LYS A 954 42.84 -61.50 33.88
CA LYS A 954 43.14 -62.26 32.67
C LYS A 954 41.96 -63.18 32.32
N SER A 955 41.47 -63.09 31.08
CA SER A 955 40.39 -63.92 30.53
C SER A 955 40.41 -63.83 28.99
N SER A 956 39.31 -64.12 28.30
CA SER A 956 39.13 -63.83 26.87
C SER A 956 38.58 -62.42 26.61
N LEU A 957 38.93 -61.85 25.46
CA LEU A 957 38.41 -60.59 24.90
C LEU A 957 38.21 -60.78 23.39
N GLU A 958 37.07 -60.36 22.83
CA GLU A 958 36.72 -60.45 21.40
C GLU A 958 36.05 -59.15 20.94
N LEU A 959 36.42 -58.64 19.76
CA LEU A 959 35.82 -57.45 19.14
C LEU A 959 34.62 -57.85 18.28
N GLU A 960 33.42 -57.41 18.67
CA GLU A 960 32.14 -57.77 18.06
C GLU A 960 31.72 -56.78 16.95
N ALA A 961 31.91 -55.47 17.17
CA ALA A 961 31.53 -54.44 16.21
C ALA A 961 32.40 -53.18 16.32
N VAL A 962 32.53 -52.46 15.20
CA VAL A 962 33.07 -51.09 15.16
C VAL A 962 32.19 -50.21 14.27
N ILE A 963 31.81 -49.04 14.76
CA ILE A 963 31.21 -47.96 13.97
C ILE A 963 32.20 -46.79 13.95
N ALA A 964 32.42 -46.17 12.80
CA ALA A 964 33.28 -45.00 12.65
C ALA A 964 32.53 -43.90 11.91
N ARG A 965 32.63 -42.66 12.38
CA ARG A 965 31.91 -41.48 11.83
C ARG A 965 32.88 -40.37 11.45
N ASN A 966 32.62 -39.67 10.35
CA ASN A 966 33.46 -38.57 9.84
C ASN A 966 32.99 -37.16 10.26
N SER A 967 33.64 -36.10 9.79
CA SER A 967 33.22 -34.69 10.00
C SER A 967 31.92 -34.28 9.28
N PHE A 968 31.16 -35.24 8.71
CA PHE A 968 29.82 -35.04 8.15
C PHE A 968 28.76 -36.00 8.74
N ASN A 969 29.07 -36.67 9.85
CA ASN A 969 28.29 -37.75 10.49
C ASN A 969 28.00 -38.94 9.55
N GLN A 970 28.81 -39.13 8.52
CA GLN A 970 28.71 -40.23 7.58
C GLN A 970 29.49 -41.43 8.12
N ASP A 971 28.96 -42.63 7.89
CA ASP A 971 29.65 -43.88 8.21
C ASP A 971 30.93 -44.01 7.39
N ILE A 972 32.03 -44.26 8.08
CA ILE A 972 33.31 -44.67 7.51
C ILE A 972 33.33 -46.20 7.53
N PRO A 973 33.46 -46.89 6.38
CA PRO A 973 33.57 -48.34 6.37
C PRO A 973 34.77 -48.82 7.19
N VAL A 974 34.57 -49.81 8.05
CA VAL A 974 35.63 -50.39 8.88
C VAL A 974 36.00 -51.79 8.41
N LEU A 975 37.30 -52.05 8.30
CA LEU A 975 37.89 -53.36 8.04
C LEU A 975 38.60 -53.84 9.31
N MET A 976 38.27 -55.04 9.79
CA MET A 976 39.04 -55.67 10.87
C MET A 976 40.25 -56.38 10.27
N LYS A 977 41.46 -56.04 10.73
CA LYS A 977 42.71 -56.71 10.35
C LYS A 977 43.46 -57.19 11.58
N GLY A 978 43.92 -58.44 11.59
CA GLY A 978 44.71 -59.01 12.68
C GLY A 978 43.86 -59.70 13.76
N ASN A 979 44.33 -59.65 15.01
CA ASN A 979 43.68 -60.33 16.14
C ASN A 979 42.42 -59.58 16.58
N SER A 980 41.24 -60.09 16.18
CA SER A 980 39.96 -59.67 16.77
C SER A 980 39.65 -60.36 18.12
N ALA A 981 40.50 -61.29 18.58
CA ALA A 981 40.32 -61.96 19.87
C ALA A 981 41.65 -62.25 20.59
N LEU A 982 41.63 -62.23 21.93
CA LEU A 982 42.72 -62.53 22.87
C LEU A 982 42.22 -63.55 23.92
N SER A 983 43.12 -64.37 24.48
CA SER A 983 42.80 -65.34 25.53
C SER A 983 43.94 -65.49 26.54
N ILE A 984 43.67 -65.16 27.81
CA ILE A 984 44.69 -64.99 28.84
C ILE A 984 44.28 -65.74 30.13
N THR A 985 45.18 -66.55 30.69
CA THR A 985 44.88 -67.48 31.81
C THR A 985 45.08 -66.81 33.19
N PRO A 986 44.27 -67.10 34.23
CA PRO A 986 44.46 -66.57 35.59
C PRO A 986 45.66 -67.17 36.34
N ASP A 987 46.40 -66.34 37.09
CA ASP A 987 47.64 -66.76 37.78
C ASP A 987 47.43 -67.37 39.20
N ALA A 988 46.26 -67.20 39.82
CA ALA A 988 46.02 -67.62 41.21
C ALA A 988 44.57 -68.06 41.50
N TYR A 989 44.39 -68.84 42.58
CA TYR A 989 43.06 -69.20 43.09
C TYR A 989 42.36 -67.99 43.71
N ALA A 990 41.09 -67.75 43.36
CA ALA A 990 40.29 -66.67 43.92
C ALA A 990 38.83 -67.07 44.11
N LEU A 991 38.17 -66.51 45.13
CA LEU A 991 36.71 -66.59 45.31
C LEU A 991 36.15 -65.17 45.30
N SER A 992 35.31 -64.86 44.31
CA SER A 992 34.72 -63.53 44.14
C SER A 992 33.56 -63.29 45.10
N GLN A 993 33.18 -62.02 45.25
CA GLN A 993 31.91 -61.68 45.88
C GLN A 993 30.75 -62.15 44.98
N ASN A 994 29.70 -62.70 45.57
CA ASN A 994 28.50 -63.08 44.82
C ASN A 994 27.82 -61.82 44.23
N TYR A 995 27.19 -61.96 43.06
CA TYR A 995 26.45 -60.87 42.42
C TYR A 995 25.09 -61.34 41.89
N PRO A 996 23.99 -60.59 42.13
CA PRO A 996 23.91 -59.40 42.99
C PRO A 996 24.19 -59.75 44.47
N ASN A 997 24.54 -58.74 45.28
CA ASN A 997 24.61 -58.85 46.74
C ASN A 997 24.35 -57.47 47.39
N PRO A 998 23.23 -57.24 48.09
CA PRO A 998 22.19 -58.22 48.42
C PRO A 998 21.45 -58.78 47.20
N PHE A 999 20.76 -59.92 47.36
CA PHE A 999 20.09 -60.63 46.27
C PHE A 999 18.67 -61.11 46.63
N ASN A 1000 17.84 -61.38 45.62
CA ASN A 1000 16.46 -61.86 45.77
C ASN A 1000 15.97 -62.70 44.57
N PRO A 1001 15.58 -63.97 44.75
CA PRO A 1001 16.15 -64.93 45.69
C PRO A 1001 17.44 -65.57 45.14
N SER A 1002 17.87 -65.24 43.91
CA SER A 1002 19.00 -65.87 43.22
C SER A 1002 20.22 -64.95 43.06
N THR A 1003 21.40 -65.55 43.00
CA THR A 1003 22.71 -64.88 42.85
C THR A 1003 23.71 -65.80 42.16
N ALA A 1004 24.79 -65.25 41.61
CA ALA A 1004 25.90 -66.01 41.03
C ALA A 1004 27.16 -65.89 41.90
N ILE A 1005 27.86 -67.01 42.10
CA ILE A 1005 29.15 -67.08 42.80
C ILE A 1005 30.23 -67.49 41.79
N SER A 1006 31.21 -66.61 41.58
CA SER A 1006 32.35 -66.85 40.69
C SER A 1006 33.65 -67.14 41.45
N PHE A 1007 34.51 -67.97 40.87
CA PHE A 1007 35.83 -68.29 41.40
C PHE A 1007 36.83 -68.61 40.27
N ALA A 1008 38.11 -68.33 40.50
CA ALA A 1008 39.19 -68.60 39.55
C ALA A 1008 40.04 -69.78 40.02
N LEU A 1009 40.45 -70.63 39.07
CA LEU A 1009 41.36 -71.75 39.24
C LEU A 1009 42.56 -71.54 38.28
N PRO A 1010 43.81 -71.46 38.77
CA PRO A 1010 44.99 -71.33 37.90
C PRO A 1010 45.41 -72.67 37.26
N GLN A 1011 44.90 -73.78 37.78
CA GLN A 1011 45.13 -75.14 37.30
C GLN A 1011 43.92 -76.02 37.63
N ALA A 1012 43.76 -77.14 36.92
CA ALA A 1012 42.68 -78.10 37.19
C ALA A 1012 42.70 -78.57 38.65
N SER A 1013 41.55 -78.53 39.33
CA SER A 1013 41.47 -78.71 40.79
C SER A 1013 40.13 -79.34 41.22
N GLU A 1014 40.15 -80.16 42.28
CA GLU A 1014 38.92 -80.65 42.92
C GLU A 1014 38.29 -79.55 43.79
N VAL A 1015 37.03 -79.22 43.51
CA VAL A 1015 36.30 -78.08 44.08
C VAL A 1015 35.08 -78.53 44.90
N THR A 1016 34.89 -77.90 46.05
CA THR A 1016 33.67 -77.98 46.87
C THR A 1016 33.20 -76.57 47.23
N LEU A 1017 31.94 -76.26 46.97
CA LEU A 1017 31.31 -74.96 47.26
C LEU A 1017 30.04 -75.18 48.07
N LYS A 1018 30.03 -74.71 49.32
CA LYS A 1018 28.97 -74.95 50.32
C LYS A 1018 28.51 -73.65 50.96
N ILE A 1019 27.24 -73.62 51.35
CA ILE A 1019 26.56 -72.45 51.94
C ILE A 1019 26.04 -72.80 53.34
N TYR A 1020 26.23 -71.87 54.27
CA TYR A 1020 25.95 -71.98 55.68
C TYR A 1020 25.11 -70.78 56.17
N ASN A 1021 24.28 -71.01 57.19
CA ASN A 1021 23.62 -69.92 57.93
C ASN A 1021 24.55 -69.31 59.00
N THR A 1022 24.10 -68.27 59.70
CA THR A 1022 24.87 -67.60 60.76
C THR A 1022 25.20 -68.47 61.98
N LEU A 1023 24.51 -69.59 62.17
CA LEU A 1023 24.82 -70.59 63.20
C LEU A 1023 25.87 -71.62 62.74
N GLY A 1024 26.38 -71.51 61.51
CA GLY A 1024 27.33 -72.46 60.92
C GLY A 1024 26.71 -73.76 60.42
N GLN A 1025 25.38 -73.86 60.36
CA GLN A 1025 24.69 -75.03 59.80
C GLN A 1025 24.71 -74.95 58.26
N GLU A 1026 25.04 -76.06 57.61
CA GLU A 1026 24.99 -76.17 56.15
C GLU A 1026 23.54 -76.11 55.66
N VAL A 1027 23.26 -75.20 54.71
CA VAL A 1027 21.91 -75.00 54.14
C VAL A 1027 21.84 -75.32 52.64
N ALA A 1028 22.97 -75.35 51.93
CA ALA A 1028 23.04 -75.80 50.54
C ALA A 1028 24.47 -76.22 50.14
N VAL A 1029 24.57 -77.09 49.14
CA VAL A 1029 25.82 -77.49 48.48
C VAL A 1029 25.67 -77.23 46.98
N LEU A 1030 26.60 -76.47 46.39
CA LEU A 1030 26.56 -76.10 44.97
C LEU A 1030 27.55 -76.90 44.12
N ILE A 1031 28.63 -77.38 44.73
CA ILE A 1031 29.66 -78.24 44.14
C ILE A 1031 30.17 -79.14 45.27
N ASN A 1032 30.36 -80.45 45.03
CA ASN A 1032 30.77 -81.39 46.07
C ASN A 1032 31.85 -82.37 45.59
N GLY A 1033 33.11 -81.90 45.56
CA GLY A 1033 34.27 -82.71 45.19
C GLY A 1033 34.42 -82.93 43.67
N GLU A 1034 34.04 -81.94 42.86
CA GLU A 1034 34.13 -82.03 41.39
C GLU A 1034 35.47 -81.47 40.89
N THR A 1035 36.19 -82.20 40.04
CA THR A 1035 37.38 -81.68 39.36
C THR A 1035 36.98 -80.72 38.24
N MET A 1036 37.48 -79.49 38.30
CA MET A 1036 37.22 -78.42 37.34
C MET A 1036 38.53 -77.89 36.74
N GLU A 1037 38.53 -77.61 35.44
CA GLU A 1037 39.70 -77.15 34.68
C GLU A 1037 40.20 -75.75 35.07
N ALA A 1038 41.41 -75.39 34.61
CA ALA A 1038 41.95 -74.04 34.77
C ALA A 1038 41.04 -73.00 34.08
N GLY A 1039 40.79 -71.87 34.73
CA GLY A 1039 39.92 -70.80 34.25
C GLY A 1039 39.05 -70.17 35.33
N VAL A 1040 38.14 -69.28 34.93
CA VAL A 1040 37.14 -68.66 35.82
C VAL A 1040 35.82 -69.40 35.65
N HIS A 1041 35.23 -69.82 36.76
CA HIS A 1041 33.99 -70.59 36.82
C HIS A 1041 32.93 -69.83 37.62
N THR A 1042 31.66 -69.99 37.25
CA THR A 1042 30.52 -69.35 37.91
C THR A 1042 29.42 -70.38 38.16
N LYS A 1043 28.85 -70.40 39.38
CA LYS A 1043 27.67 -71.21 39.73
C LYS A 1043 26.56 -70.32 40.25
N ALA A 1044 25.34 -70.56 39.76
CA ALA A 1044 24.14 -69.92 40.30
C ALA A 1044 23.73 -70.56 41.63
N PHE A 1045 23.14 -69.76 42.51
CA PHE A 1045 22.49 -70.18 43.75
C PHE A 1045 21.10 -69.55 43.82
N ASP A 1046 20.08 -70.37 44.07
CA ASP A 1046 18.72 -69.92 44.38
C ASP A 1046 18.41 -70.20 45.86
N ALA A 1047 18.13 -69.13 46.60
CA ALA A 1047 17.78 -69.16 48.00
C ALA A 1047 16.26 -69.04 48.23
N GLY A 1048 15.43 -69.36 47.24
CA GLY A 1048 13.97 -69.21 47.26
C GLY A 1048 13.26 -69.87 48.45
N ASN A 1049 13.86 -70.91 49.05
CA ASN A 1049 13.34 -71.60 50.23
C ASN A 1049 13.96 -71.15 51.57
N LEU A 1050 14.88 -70.18 51.56
CA LEU A 1050 15.54 -69.64 52.75
C LEU A 1050 14.93 -68.29 53.18
N THR A 1051 15.11 -67.88 54.43
CA THR A 1051 14.60 -66.61 54.99
C THR A 1051 15.57 -65.46 54.73
N SER A 1052 15.08 -64.21 54.59
CA SER A 1052 15.93 -63.02 54.49
C SER A 1052 16.96 -62.97 55.63
N GLY A 1053 18.22 -62.67 55.31
CA GLY A 1053 19.32 -62.72 56.29
C GLY A 1053 20.71 -62.88 55.67
N VAL A 1054 21.71 -63.00 56.55
CA VAL A 1054 23.11 -63.19 56.16
C VAL A 1054 23.41 -64.69 56.02
N TYR A 1055 24.01 -65.07 54.90
CA TYR A 1055 24.52 -66.41 54.63
C TYR A 1055 26.02 -66.34 54.36
N ILE A 1056 26.71 -67.45 54.55
CA ILE A 1056 28.16 -67.57 54.38
C ILE A 1056 28.42 -68.70 53.39
N TYR A 1057 29.20 -68.45 52.34
CA TYR A 1057 29.62 -69.47 51.39
C TYR A 1057 31.12 -69.71 51.50
N LYS A 1058 31.52 -70.98 51.42
CA LYS A 1058 32.91 -71.46 51.48
C LYS A 1058 33.24 -72.25 50.22
N LEU A 1059 34.28 -71.80 49.52
CA LEU A 1059 34.95 -72.57 48.47
C LEU A 1059 36.15 -73.30 49.09
N THR A 1060 36.31 -74.56 48.76
CA THR A 1060 37.56 -75.32 48.96
C THR A 1060 37.97 -75.87 47.59
N ALA A 1061 39.21 -75.60 47.15
CA ALA A 1061 39.76 -76.03 45.87
C ALA A 1061 41.18 -76.56 46.10
N GLY A 1062 41.35 -77.89 46.15
CA GLY A 1062 42.59 -78.50 46.64
C GLY A 1062 42.96 -78.00 48.05
N SER A 1063 44.13 -77.37 48.19
CA SER A 1063 44.59 -76.75 49.44
C SER A 1063 44.07 -75.32 49.67
N PHE A 1064 43.46 -74.68 48.68
CA PHE A 1064 42.88 -73.34 48.82
C PHE A 1064 41.51 -73.43 49.51
N SER A 1065 41.26 -72.57 50.49
CA SER A 1065 39.98 -72.47 51.20
C SER A 1065 39.66 -71.00 51.46
N SER A 1066 38.56 -70.50 50.90
CA SER A 1066 38.12 -69.11 51.05
C SER A 1066 36.64 -69.03 51.43
N VAL A 1067 36.29 -68.01 52.22
CA VAL A 1067 34.96 -67.83 52.82
C VAL A 1067 34.51 -66.40 52.60
N LYS A 1068 33.27 -66.21 52.15
CA LYS A 1068 32.63 -64.90 51.97
C LYS A 1068 31.19 -64.91 52.48
N LYS A 1069 30.68 -63.73 52.84
CA LYS A 1069 29.30 -63.52 53.30
C LYS A 1069 28.45 -62.95 52.17
N MET A 1070 27.15 -63.25 52.17
CA MET A 1070 26.15 -62.74 51.24
C MET A 1070 24.84 -62.44 51.98
N ASN A 1071 24.06 -61.48 51.48
CA ASN A 1071 22.83 -61.01 52.11
C ASN A 1071 21.63 -61.33 51.21
N LEU A 1072 20.73 -62.19 51.68
CA LEU A 1072 19.44 -62.43 51.04
C LEU A 1072 18.42 -61.40 51.53
N LEU A 1073 17.81 -60.65 50.62
CA LEU A 1073 16.67 -59.77 50.89
C LEU A 1073 15.46 -60.29 50.12
N LYS A 1074 14.51 -60.93 50.80
CA LYS A 1074 13.13 -61.03 50.32
C LYS A 1074 12.31 -59.88 50.87
#